data_AF-A0A8S1IKV3-F1
#
_entry.id   AF-A0A8S1IKV3-F1
#
_cell.length_a   1.000
_cell.length_b   1.000
_cell.length_c   1.000
_cell.angle_alpha   90.00
_cell.angle_beta   90.00
_cell.angle_gamma   90.00
#
_symmetry.space_group_name_H-M   'P 1'
#
loop_
_entity.id
_entity.type
_entity.pdbx_description
1 polymer ?
#
loop_
_entity_poly.entity_id
_entity_poly.type
_entity_poly.pdbx_seq_one_letter_code
_entity_poly.pdbx_strand_id
1 'polypeptide(L)'
;MQNIILEEPYEFVPPIESKFWTWVLRFWLRRYLRKVFSVTSFEVCGAEKLRASIDEGKGVIVAPNHSRLSDPMVLGMLSKEARTQLFAMASWHLFKQNKFERFLIRRMGAFSVYREGNDRTAVNFAIDILVQGRRPLVMFPEGAVSRHCDLVMDLMDGPAFIARQAAKKREKQGKPPVVIHPVAIRYYFDGDVEATIGPDLDALEHRFSWQPQTHLTLTQRLGKLGRAILCAKEIEYLGFAREGDPHERADKLMQEVLDRLEEKWGTAGKEKGVVGRVKALRTVILPDMIAGKVSPEEREARWRDLAECYYLQQLAHYPQGYIGGGADLPERLLETTERMEEDFTDESKYHGPLHCVIKVGDAITVDPVRDRSAAQDPAMTKTHESLQGMLDAMVEQRRAALAQQTELFDKTGESSPITALGELTNGQEADFFALLADRTQLTTKDGKPYWRVTFRDARRDVSFPVWSDAPLFAKCDKEWEVGGFYKLRALYHETSYGPQLDIRLIRPVEETDKADGFDPTMCQPRSRFDFEEMFADLRTMAEEKIAPGPLQTLTLGLLDEHRDELLVWPAASRNHHAFAGGYLEHVRNVATNAVMLAERYAEIYPDMDPPLDVGMVAAGAILHDIGKLRELRNSAVGAEYTASGSLVGHILQGRDMIREAAAAMERDGLDPLDAESLLRLEHIIISHQRLPEWGSPKPPMTLEALIVHYADDTDAKFQMMMTILAETNADAALSSRRNVLGQQVYRGGE
;
A
#
# COMPACT_ATOMS: atom_id res chain seq x y z
N MET A 1 12.04 -2.26 -30.10
CA MET A 1 12.45 -3.66 -30.34
C MET A 1 13.89 -3.81 -29.85
N GLN A 2 14.14 -4.62 -28.82
CA GLN A 2 15.52 -4.93 -28.43
C GLN A 2 16.31 -5.41 -29.67
N ASN A 3 17.57 -4.97 -29.81
CA ASN A 3 18.52 -5.38 -30.85
C ASN A 3 18.93 -6.87 -30.69
N ILE A 4 17.97 -7.79 -30.66
CA ILE A 4 18.18 -9.23 -30.42
C ILE A 4 18.72 -9.91 -31.68
N ILE A 5 18.35 -9.38 -32.86
CA ILE A 5 18.74 -9.92 -34.15
C ILE A 5 20.01 -9.20 -34.60
N LEU A 6 21.15 -9.87 -34.40
CA LEU A 6 22.45 -9.41 -34.90
C LEU A 6 22.65 -9.90 -36.32
N GLU A 7 22.80 -8.95 -37.25
CA GLU A 7 23.08 -9.21 -38.68
C GLU A 7 24.55 -9.56 -38.95
N GLU A 8 25.24 -10.18 -38.00
CA GLU A 8 26.62 -10.61 -38.15
C GLU A 8 26.69 -12.14 -38.29
N PRO A 9 27.67 -12.69 -39.05
CA PRO A 9 27.86 -14.12 -39.14
C PRO A 9 28.25 -14.69 -37.76
N TYR A 10 27.53 -15.72 -37.34
CA TYR A 10 27.75 -16.39 -36.07
C TYR A 10 29.16 -17.00 -35.97
N GLU A 11 29.86 -16.70 -34.87
CA GLU A 11 31.13 -17.32 -34.49
C GLU A 11 31.00 -17.95 -33.10
N PHE A 12 31.31 -19.25 -32.98
CA PHE A 12 31.26 -19.98 -31.72
C PHE A 12 32.26 -19.44 -30.71
N VAL A 13 31.77 -19.05 -29.53
CA VAL A 13 32.56 -18.53 -28.41
C VAL A 13 32.62 -19.59 -27.31
N PRO A 14 33.77 -20.26 -27.11
CA PRO A 14 33.91 -21.28 -26.07
C PRO A 14 33.98 -20.66 -24.66
N PRO A 15 33.64 -21.46 -23.62
CA PRO A 15 33.73 -21.02 -22.24
C PRO A 15 35.20 -20.93 -21.81
N ILE A 16 35.46 -20.22 -20.70
CA ILE A 16 36.76 -20.20 -20.04
C ILE A 16 36.62 -20.89 -18.69
N GLU A 17 37.28 -22.04 -18.56
CA GLU A 17 37.32 -22.76 -17.29
C GLU A 17 38.28 -22.08 -16.31
N SER A 18 37.75 -21.38 -15.30
CA SER A 18 38.58 -20.79 -14.25
C SER A 18 37.92 -20.85 -12.88
N LYS A 19 38.55 -21.60 -11.95
CA LYS A 19 38.15 -21.64 -10.54
C LYS A 19 38.32 -20.29 -9.84
N PHE A 20 39.36 -19.55 -10.22
CA PHE A 20 39.63 -18.22 -9.69
C PHE A 20 38.50 -17.25 -9.98
N TRP A 21 38.09 -17.12 -11.24
CA TRP A 21 37.05 -16.15 -11.62
C TRP A 21 35.68 -16.49 -11.03
N THR A 22 35.27 -17.77 -11.02
CA THR A 22 34.03 -18.16 -10.35
C THR A 22 34.05 -17.86 -8.85
N TRP A 23 35.21 -17.98 -8.21
CA TRP A 23 35.37 -17.66 -6.79
C TRP A 23 35.33 -16.15 -6.54
N VAL A 24 35.93 -15.33 -7.39
CA VAL A 24 35.87 -13.86 -7.28
C VAL A 24 34.45 -13.34 -7.51
N LEU A 25 33.80 -13.81 -8.57
CA LEU A 25 32.49 -13.31 -8.98
C LEU A 25 31.41 -13.57 -7.93
N ARG A 26 31.53 -14.62 -7.10
CA ARG A 26 30.54 -14.91 -6.05
C ARG A 26 30.33 -13.78 -5.04
N PHE A 27 31.36 -12.96 -4.80
CA PHE A 27 31.28 -11.82 -3.86
C PHE A 27 30.61 -10.60 -4.50
N TRP A 28 30.81 -10.41 -5.80
CA TRP A 28 30.19 -9.33 -6.56
C TRP A 28 28.73 -9.64 -6.92
N LEU A 29 28.45 -10.90 -7.28
CA LEU A 29 27.17 -11.36 -7.81
C LEU A 29 25.98 -11.03 -6.91
N ARG A 30 26.11 -11.21 -5.59
CA ARG A 30 25.03 -10.86 -4.63
C ARG A 30 24.72 -9.36 -4.63
N ARG A 31 25.76 -8.52 -4.68
CA ARG A 31 25.58 -7.06 -4.73
C ARG A 31 25.00 -6.62 -6.06
N TYR A 32 25.40 -7.25 -7.16
CA TYR A 32 24.88 -6.99 -8.49
C TYR A 32 23.40 -7.36 -8.60
N LEU A 33 23.02 -8.58 -8.20
CA LEU A 33 21.64 -9.06 -8.18
C LEU A 33 20.72 -8.14 -7.36
N ARG A 34 21.18 -7.69 -6.20
CA ARG A 34 20.45 -6.72 -5.36
C ARG A 34 20.25 -5.38 -6.03
N LYS A 35 21.28 -4.84 -6.69
CA LYS A 35 21.26 -3.49 -7.26
C LYS A 35 20.53 -3.40 -8.59
N VAL A 36 20.62 -4.44 -9.41
CA VAL A 36 20.12 -4.42 -10.80
C VAL A 36 18.79 -5.12 -10.94
N PHE A 37 18.57 -6.21 -10.20
CA PHE A 37 17.37 -7.05 -10.31
C PHE A 37 16.54 -7.08 -9.02
N SER A 38 16.89 -6.25 -8.04
CA SER A 38 16.19 -6.13 -6.76
C SER A 38 16.10 -7.45 -5.95
N VAL A 39 16.93 -8.46 -6.28
CA VAL A 39 16.97 -9.74 -5.55
C VAL A 39 17.88 -9.61 -4.33
N THR A 40 17.28 -9.54 -3.15
CA THR A 40 17.95 -9.18 -1.90
C THR A 40 18.42 -10.39 -1.10
N SER A 41 17.71 -11.51 -1.20
CA SER A 41 17.91 -12.73 -0.42
C SER A 41 17.61 -13.98 -1.25
N PHE A 42 18.13 -15.14 -0.81
CA PHE A 42 18.08 -16.40 -1.56
C PHE A 42 17.94 -17.61 -0.64
N GLU A 43 17.24 -18.62 -1.11
CA GLU A 43 17.15 -19.95 -0.50
C GLU A 43 17.45 -21.02 -1.56
N VAL A 44 18.22 -22.05 -1.19
CA VAL A 44 18.53 -23.17 -2.08
C VAL A 44 18.13 -24.48 -1.40
N CYS A 45 17.23 -25.22 -2.03
CA CYS A 45 16.67 -26.48 -1.54
C CYS A 45 17.02 -27.63 -2.48
N GLY A 46 17.41 -28.78 -1.95
CA GLY A 46 17.65 -29.98 -2.76
C GLY A 46 19.03 -30.06 -3.44
N ALA A 47 19.97 -29.16 -3.11
CA ALA A 47 21.31 -29.12 -3.72
C ALA A 47 22.09 -30.45 -3.55
N GLU A 48 21.79 -31.22 -2.50
CA GLU A 48 22.33 -32.54 -2.26
C GLU A 48 21.95 -33.57 -3.32
N LYS A 49 20.76 -33.46 -3.95
CA LYS A 49 20.33 -34.33 -5.05
C LYS A 49 21.20 -34.14 -6.29
N LEU A 50 21.47 -32.88 -6.62
CA LEU A 50 22.38 -32.52 -7.71
C LEU A 50 23.81 -33.02 -7.41
N ARG A 51 24.27 -32.84 -6.17
CA ARG A 51 25.59 -33.32 -5.73
C ARG A 51 25.71 -34.84 -5.84
N ALA A 52 24.70 -35.59 -5.43
CA ALA A 52 24.69 -37.05 -5.53
C ALA A 52 24.87 -37.53 -6.98
N SER A 53 24.14 -36.93 -7.94
CA SER A 53 24.32 -37.26 -9.36
C SER A 53 25.72 -36.96 -9.89
N ILE A 54 26.34 -35.87 -9.42
CA ILE A 54 27.71 -35.50 -9.78
C ILE A 54 28.73 -36.48 -9.19
N ASP A 55 28.58 -36.83 -7.92
CA ASP A 55 29.47 -37.75 -7.19
C ASP A 55 29.41 -39.18 -7.77
N GLU A 56 28.24 -39.59 -8.26
CA GLU A 56 28.06 -40.84 -9.03
C GLU A 56 28.65 -40.79 -10.46
N GLY A 57 29.20 -39.65 -10.87
CA GLY A 57 29.84 -39.47 -12.17
C GLY A 57 28.86 -39.45 -13.35
N LYS A 58 27.57 -39.19 -13.12
CA LYS A 58 26.55 -39.08 -14.19
C LYS A 58 26.82 -37.86 -15.08
N GLY A 59 26.34 -37.92 -16.32
CA GLY A 59 26.24 -36.70 -17.15
C GLY A 59 25.03 -35.90 -16.67
N VAL A 60 25.19 -34.62 -16.32
CA VAL A 60 24.12 -33.86 -15.67
C VAL A 60 23.70 -32.65 -16.50
N ILE A 61 22.41 -32.57 -16.82
CA ILE A 61 21.76 -31.33 -17.26
C ILE A 61 21.00 -30.73 -16.07
N VAL A 62 21.18 -29.44 -15.85
CA VAL A 62 20.36 -28.62 -14.96
C VAL A 62 19.34 -27.89 -15.83
N ALA A 63 18.05 -28.21 -15.68
CA ALA A 63 16.96 -27.72 -16.50
C ALA A 63 16.01 -26.82 -15.69
N PRO A 64 16.36 -25.53 -15.51
CA PRO A 64 15.55 -24.58 -14.76
C PRO A 64 14.41 -23.96 -15.58
N ASN A 65 13.34 -23.50 -14.92
CA ASN A 65 12.41 -22.54 -15.54
C ASN A 65 13.10 -21.17 -15.74
N HIS A 66 12.59 -20.37 -16.67
CA HIS A 66 13.20 -19.11 -17.10
C HIS A 66 12.23 -17.92 -17.03
N SER A 67 12.01 -17.40 -15.83
CA SER A 67 11.10 -16.28 -15.59
C SER A 67 11.77 -14.91 -15.72
N ARG A 68 13.06 -14.75 -15.41
CA ARG A 68 13.75 -13.46 -15.37
C ARG A 68 15.13 -13.50 -16.03
N LEU A 69 15.61 -12.34 -16.49
CA LEU A 69 16.99 -12.19 -16.99
C LEU A 69 18.05 -12.51 -15.91
N SER A 70 17.67 -12.45 -14.63
CA SER A 70 18.53 -12.84 -13.50
C SER A 70 18.72 -14.34 -13.33
N ASP A 71 17.92 -15.20 -13.94
CA ASP A 71 17.94 -16.64 -13.65
C ASP A 71 19.30 -17.33 -13.87
N PRO A 72 20.04 -17.06 -14.98
CA PRO A 72 21.37 -17.63 -15.15
C PRO A 72 22.34 -17.22 -14.03
N MET A 73 22.14 -16.03 -13.46
CA MET A 73 22.97 -15.49 -12.39
C MET A 73 22.59 -16.06 -11.03
N VAL A 74 21.31 -16.26 -10.73
CA VAL A 74 20.90 -16.84 -9.42
C VAL A 74 21.34 -18.29 -9.27
N LEU A 75 21.51 -19.04 -10.38
CA LEU A 75 22.12 -20.37 -10.38
C LEU A 75 23.57 -20.38 -9.86
N GLY A 76 24.23 -19.22 -9.80
CA GLY A 76 25.50 -19.08 -9.08
C GLY A 76 25.39 -19.39 -7.57
N MET A 77 24.21 -19.18 -6.97
CA MET A 77 23.93 -19.57 -5.58
C MET A 77 23.80 -21.10 -5.46
N LEU A 78 23.12 -21.75 -6.41
CA LEU A 78 23.05 -23.22 -6.49
C LEU A 78 24.44 -23.85 -6.70
N SER A 79 25.26 -23.28 -7.58
CA SER A 79 26.65 -23.71 -7.82
C SER A 79 27.46 -23.73 -6.51
N LYS A 80 27.30 -22.73 -5.66
CA LYS A 80 27.96 -22.66 -4.36
C LYS A 80 27.49 -23.79 -3.44
N GLU A 81 26.18 -24.02 -3.34
CA GLU A 81 25.60 -25.00 -2.41
C GLU A 81 25.87 -26.45 -2.86
N ALA A 82 25.75 -26.72 -4.16
CA ALA A 82 26.10 -28.01 -4.78
C ALA A 82 27.62 -28.24 -4.89
N ARG A 83 28.45 -27.26 -4.50
CA ARG A 83 29.92 -27.29 -4.52
C ARG A 83 30.51 -27.66 -5.88
N THR A 84 29.88 -27.19 -6.95
CA THR A 84 30.29 -27.49 -8.33
C THR A 84 30.25 -26.25 -9.21
N GLN A 85 31.03 -26.23 -10.28
CA GLN A 85 30.95 -25.17 -11.31
C GLN A 85 29.98 -25.62 -12.40
N LEU A 86 29.23 -24.68 -12.96
CA LEU A 86 28.24 -24.95 -14.00
C LEU A 86 28.79 -24.50 -15.37
N PHE A 87 28.52 -25.29 -16.40
CA PHE A 87 28.51 -24.77 -17.77
C PHE A 87 27.14 -24.21 -18.08
N ALA A 88 27.06 -23.18 -18.92
CA ALA A 88 25.78 -22.64 -19.38
C ALA A 88 25.79 -22.47 -20.89
N MET A 89 24.71 -22.89 -21.54
CA MET A 89 24.48 -22.57 -22.95
C MET A 89 23.73 -21.23 -23.02
N ALA A 90 24.32 -20.23 -23.67
CA ALA A 90 23.76 -18.88 -23.72
C ALA A 90 23.71 -18.36 -25.16
N SER A 91 22.74 -17.50 -25.45
CA SER A 91 22.59 -16.90 -26.79
C SER A 91 23.83 -16.12 -27.22
N TRP A 92 24.17 -16.19 -28.50
CA TRP A 92 25.31 -15.44 -29.05
C TRP A 92 25.23 -13.93 -28.81
N HIS A 93 24.03 -13.34 -28.83
CA HIS A 93 23.84 -11.90 -28.62
C HIS A 93 24.40 -11.40 -27.28
N LEU A 94 24.36 -12.22 -26.22
CA LEU A 94 24.91 -11.89 -24.90
C LEU A 94 26.43 -11.77 -24.89
N PHE A 95 27.12 -12.32 -25.90
CA PHE A 95 28.57 -12.21 -26.05
C PHE A 95 28.98 -10.97 -26.86
N LYS A 96 28.02 -10.19 -27.36
CA LYS A 96 28.24 -9.07 -28.30
C LYS A 96 27.81 -7.71 -27.76
N GLN A 97 27.00 -7.66 -26.70
CA GLN A 97 26.53 -6.41 -26.08
C GLN A 97 27.69 -5.47 -25.69
N ASN A 98 28.62 -5.91 -24.82
CA ASN A 98 29.86 -5.16 -24.57
C ASN A 98 31.08 -6.06 -24.22
N LYS A 99 32.29 -5.48 -24.31
CA LYS A 99 33.57 -6.20 -24.09
C LYS A 99 33.68 -6.78 -22.67
N PHE A 100 33.07 -6.12 -21.67
CA PHE A 100 33.14 -6.53 -20.28
C PHE A 100 32.20 -7.71 -19.98
N GLU A 101 30.97 -7.69 -20.49
CA GLU A 101 30.03 -8.81 -20.41
C GLU A 101 30.58 -10.05 -21.12
N ARG A 102 31.12 -9.90 -22.34
CA ARG A 102 31.80 -11.01 -23.03
C ARG A 102 32.95 -11.59 -22.20
N PHE A 103 33.69 -10.73 -21.50
CA PHE A 103 34.78 -11.14 -20.61
C PHE A 103 34.26 -11.95 -19.42
N LEU A 104 33.17 -11.49 -18.78
CA LEU A 104 32.56 -12.11 -17.61
C LEU A 104 31.83 -13.42 -17.93
N ILE A 105 30.92 -13.40 -18.92
CA ILE A 105 30.03 -14.51 -19.26
C ILE A 105 30.82 -15.78 -19.60
N ARG A 106 31.93 -15.65 -20.34
CA ARG A 106 32.83 -16.77 -20.66
C ARG A 106 33.50 -17.36 -19.42
N ARG A 107 33.92 -16.51 -18.48
CA ARG A 107 34.60 -16.92 -17.22
C ARG A 107 33.64 -17.52 -16.19
N MET A 108 32.35 -17.26 -16.34
CA MET A 108 31.28 -17.94 -15.59
C MET A 108 30.98 -19.33 -16.14
N GLY A 109 31.63 -19.76 -17.23
CA GLY A 109 31.42 -21.06 -17.84
C GLY A 109 30.37 -21.09 -18.94
N ALA A 110 29.92 -19.92 -19.43
CA ALA A 110 28.98 -19.88 -20.53
C ALA A 110 29.66 -19.99 -21.90
N PHE A 111 29.01 -20.66 -22.85
CA PHE A 111 29.40 -20.71 -24.25
C PHE A 111 28.24 -20.33 -25.16
N SER A 112 28.55 -19.82 -26.35
CA SER A 112 27.53 -19.31 -27.25
C SER A 112 26.77 -20.43 -27.97
N VAL A 113 25.50 -20.18 -28.22
CA VAL A 113 24.68 -20.91 -29.19
C VAL A 113 23.97 -19.93 -30.12
N TYR A 114 23.87 -20.28 -31.40
CA TYR A 114 23.00 -19.60 -32.34
C TYR A 114 21.60 -20.22 -32.29
N ARG A 115 20.60 -19.50 -31.74
CA ARG A 115 19.26 -20.06 -31.49
C ARG A 115 18.44 -20.20 -32.78
N GLU A 116 18.74 -19.36 -33.76
CA GLU A 116 17.98 -19.14 -34.99
C GLU A 116 18.48 -20.01 -36.16
N GLY A 117 19.49 -20.85 -35.94
CA GLY A 117 20.05 -21.72 -36.98
C GLY A 117 20.63 -23.02 -36.46
N ASN A 118 21.24 -23.78 -37.38
CA ASN A 118 21.78 -25.11 -37.08
C ASN A 118 23.22 -25.03 -36.55
N ASP A 119 23.37 -24.72 -35.25
CA ASP A 119 24.67 -24.64 -34.58
C ASP A 119 25.21 -26.02 -34.16
N ARG A 120 25.72 -26.76 -35.14
CA ARG A 120 26.32 -28.07 -34.88
C ARG A 120 27.50 -28.01 -33.90
N THR A 121 28.24 -26.91 -33.89
CA THR A 121 29.42 -26.74 -33.04
C THR A 121 29.02 -26.67 -31.57
N ALA A 122 28.09 -25.78 -31.21
CA ALA A 122 27.62 -25.67 -29.83
C ALA A 122 26.88 -26.93 -29.34
N VAL A 123 26.08 -27.57 -30.21
CA VAL A 123 25.39 -28.82 -29.89
C VAL A 123 26.38 -29.95 -29.61
N ASN A 124 27.40 -30.12 -30.47
CA ASN A 124 28.44 -31.14 -30.24
C ASN A 124 29.24 -30.86 -28.97
N PHE A 125 29.57 -29.59 -28.71
CA PHE A 125 30.25 -29.20 -27.48
C PHE A 125 29.43 -29.52 -26.22
N ALA A 126 28.11 -29.26 -26.24
CA ALA A 126 27.20 -29.62 -25.17
C ALA A 126 27.11 -31.13 -24.94
N ILE A 127 27.04 -31.92 -26.02
CA ILE A 127 27.09 -33.38 -25.95
C ILE A 127 28.41 -33.83 -25.29
N ASP A 128 29.53 -33.24 -25.70
CA ASP A 128 30.85 -33.62 -25.18
C ASP A 128 31.02 -33.25 -23.69
N ILE A 129 30.45 -32.12 -23.22
CA ILE A 129 30.38 -31.78 -21.78
C ILE A 129 29.72 -32.92 -21.01
N LEU A 130 28.56 -33.40 -21.47
CA LEU A 130 27.80 -34.45 -20.80
C LEU A 130 28.51 -35.81 -20.87
N VAL A 131 29.15 -36.15 -22.00
CA VAL A 131 29.95 -37.38 -22.16
C VAL A 131 31.16 -37.40 -21.23
N GLN A 132 31.81 -36.25 -21.04
CA GLN A 132 32.91 -36.12 -20.10
C GLN A 132 32.42 -36.17 -18.64
N GLY A 133 31.25 -35.60 -18.34
CA GLY A 133 30.64 -35.64 -17.01
C GLY A 133 31.43 -34.87 -15.94
N ARG A 134 32.24 -33.88 -16.33
CA ARG A 134 33.10 -33.13 -15.39
C ARG A 134 32.35 -32.07 -14.60
N ARG A 135 31.31 -31.47 -15.21
CA ARG A 135 30.51 -30.37 -14.67
C ARG A 135 29.10 -30.44 -15.24
N PRO A 136 28.06 -30.06 -14.48
CA PRO A 136 26.71 -29.97 -15.01
C PRO A 136 26.58 -28.91 -16.10
N LEU A 137 25.67 -29.15 -17.05
CA LEU A 137 25.29 -28.22 -18.10
C LEU A 137 23.93 -27.60 -17.80
N VAL A 138 23.88 -26.28 -17.66
CA VAL A 138 22.63 -25.51 -17.54
C VAL A 138 22.04 -25.27 -18.91
N MET A 139 20.77 -25.64 -19.08
CA MET A 139 19.97 -25.37 -20.26
C MET A 139 18.57 -24.94 -19.84
N PHE A 140 18.14 -23.73 -20.21
CA PHE A 140 16.77 -23.27 -20.00
C PHE A 140 15.86 -23.88 -21.09
N PRO A 141 15.02 -24.87 -20.76
CA PRO A 141 14.27 -25.64 -21.74
C PRO A 141 13.11 -24.84 -22.37
N GLU A 142 12.62 -23.78 -21.72
CA GLU A 142 11.62 -22.85 -22.28
C GLU A 142 12.16 -22.03 -23.47
N GLY A 143 13.49 -21.86 -23.57
CA GLY A 143 14.17 -21.20 -24.69
C GLY A 143 13.96 -19.69 -24.82
N ALA A 144 13.07 -19.10 -24.04
CA ALA A 144 12.85 -17.66 -23.87
C ALA A 144 12.56 -17.33 -22.40
N VAL A 145 12.62 -16.04 -22.07
CA VAL A 145 12.22 -15.55 -20.75
C VAL A 145 10.70 -15.42 -20.75
N SER A 146 10.01 -16.20 -19.93
CA SER A 146 8.55 -16.26 -19.91
C SER A 146 7.91 -15.12 -19.13
N ARG A 147 8.64 -14.51 -18.18
CA ARG A 147 8.12 -13.51 -17.21
C ARG A 147 7.03 -14.05 -16.28
N HIS A 148 6.95 -15.37 -16.12
CA HIS A 148 6.10 -16.01 -15.11
C HIS A 148 6.98 -16.79 -14.14
N CYS A 149 6.98 -16.43 -12.85
CA CYS A 149 7.78 -17.18 -11.89
C CYS A 149 7.11 -18.47 -11.39
N ASP A 150 5.84 -18.69 -11.70
CA ASP A 150 5.07 -19.85 -11.22
C ASP A 150 4.33 -20.64 -12.32
N LEU A 151 4.46 -20.24 -13.58
CA LEU A 151 3.96 -20.99 -14.74
C LEU A 151 5.09 -21.36 -15.69
N VAL A 152 5.19 -22.65 -16.02
CA VAL A 152 6.18 -23.18 -16.96
C VAL A 152 5.58 -23.16 -18.36
N MET A 153 6.31 -22.60 -19.34
CA MET A 153 5.93 -22.68 -20.75
C MET A 153 6.23 -24.06 -21.35
N ASP A 154 5.74 -24.31 -22.57
CA ASP A 154 6.13 -25.49 -23.33
C ASP A 154 7.66 -25.62 -23.44
N LEU A 155 8.17 -26.81 -23.10
CA LEU A 155 9.60 -27.08 -23.14
C LEU A 155 10.05 -27.51 -24.55
N MET A 156 11.20 -27.01 -24.98
CA MET A 156 11.82 -27.42 -26.23
C MET A 156 12.44 -28.82 -26.13
N ASP A 157 12.45 -29.58 -27.23
CA ASP A 157 13.06 -30.93 -27.31
C ASP A 157 14.60 -30.93 -27.32
N GLY A 158 15.24 -29.77 -27.51
CA GLY A 158 16.69 -29.62 -27.67
C GLY A 158 17.52 -30.23 -26.52
N PRO A 159 17.20 -29.96 -25.23
CA PRO A 159 17.87 -30.58 -24.09
C PRO A 159 17.78 -32.10 -24.09
N ALA A 160 16.61 -32.69 -24.37
CA ALA A 160 16.47 -34.15 -24.44
C ALA A 160 17.24 -34.75 -25.62
N PHE A 161 17.27 -34.09 -26.78
CA PHE A 161 18.11 -34.51 -27.90
C PHE A 161 19.59 -34.58 -27.52
N ILE A 162 20.12 -33.51 -26.90
CA ILE A 162 21.52 -33.43 -26.46
C ILE A 162 21.81 -34.50 -25.39
N ALA A 163 20.92 -34.65 -24.40
CA ALA A 163 21.04 -35.64 -23.34
C ALA A 163 21.07 -37.07 -23.90
N ARG A 164 20.18 -37.40 -24.85
CA ARG A 164 20.09 -38.72 -25.47
C ARG A 164 21.33 -39.05 -26.29
N GLN A 165 21.84 -38.11 -27.09
CA GLN A 165 23.08 -38.32 -27.85
C GLN A 165 24.28 -38.56 -26.91
N ALA A 166 24.34 -37.83 -25.80
CA ALA A 166 25.35 -38.05 -24.78
C ALA A 166 25.16 -39.40 -24.06
N ALA A 167 23.93 -39.80 -23.73
CA ALA A 167 23.60 -41.08 -23.11
C ALA A 167 24.06 -42.25 -23.98
N LYS A 168 23.75 -42.22 -25.28
CA LYS A 168 24.20 -43.23 -26.25
C LYS A 168 25.73 -43.33 -26.35
N LYS A 169 26.45 -42.20 -26.29
CA LYS A 169 27.92 -42.18 -26.28
C LYS A 169 28.48 -42.73 -24.96
N ARG A 170 27.85 -42.43 -23.82
CA ARG A 170 28.27 -42.87 -22.48
C ARG A 170 28.02 -44.36 -22.24
N GLU A 171 26.88 -44.87 -22.71
CA GLU A 171 26.55 -46.30 -22.66
C GLU A 171 27.62 -47.14 -23.38
N LYS A 172 28.03 -46.72 -24.59
CA LYS A 172 29.15 -47.35 -25.32
C LYS A 172 30.49 -47.28 -24.61
N GLN A 173 30.68 -46.30 -23.71
CA GLN A 173 31.90 -46.14 -22.91
C GLN A 173 31.81 -46.81 -21.53
N GLY A 174 30.71 -47.50 -21.21
CA GLY A 174 30.47 -48.10 -19.90
C GLY A 174 30.38 -47.07 -18.77
N LYS A 175 29.99 -45.83 -19.07
CA LYS A 175 29.88 -44.74 -18.09
C LYS A 175 28.47 -44.66 -17.49
N PRO A 176 28.32 -44.11 -16.27
CA PRO A 176 27.01 -43.81 -15.68
C PRO A 176 26.10 -42.99 -16.61
N PRO A 177 24.76 -43.09 -16.50
CA PRO A 177 23.82 -42.49 -17.43
C PRO A 177 23.84 -40.95 -17.43
N VAL A 178 23.10 -40.35 -18.36
CA VAL A 178 22.79 -38.92 -18.36
C VAL A 178 21.47 -38.70 -17.63
N VAL A 179 21.43 -37.69 -16.76
CA VAL A 179 20.24 -37.29 -16.02
C VAL A 179 19.93 -35.81 -16.24
N ILE A 180 18.65 -35.46 -16.18
CA ILE A 180 18.14 -34.10 -16.15
C ILE A 180 17.63 -33.82 -14.74
N HIS A 181 18.14 -32.77 -14.09
CA HIS A 181 17.56 -32.24 -12.86
C HIS A 181 16.67 -31.04 -13.19
N PRO A 182 15.34 -31.16 -13.01
CA PRO A 182 14.44 -30.01 -12.99
C PRO A 182 14.85 -29.05 -11.87
N VAL A 183 14.91 -27.73 -12.13
CA VAL A 183 15.21 -26.73 -11.09
C VAL A 183 14.16 -25.62 -11.11
N ALA A 184 13.29 -25.59 -10.11
CA ALA A 184 12.32 -24.51 -9.96
C ALA A 184 13.00 -23.28 -9.34
N ILE A 185 12.88 -22.13 -10.00
CA ILE A 185 13.30 -20.80 -9.57
C ILE A 185 12.03 -19.96 -9.42
N ARG A 186 11.71 -19.58 -8.19
CA ARG A 186 10.57 -18.70 -7.88
C ARG A 186 11.03 -17.47 -7.11
N TYR A 187 10.44 -16.33 -7.41
CA TYR A 187 10.70 -15.07 -6.71
C TYR A 187 9.49 -14.73 -5.82
N TYR A 188 9.75 -14.16 -4.65
CA TYR A 188 8.75 -13.75 -3.66
C TYR A 188 8.90 -12.26 -3.40
N PHE A 189 7.78 -11.56 -3.28
CA PHE A 189 7.73 -10.13 -3.01
C PHE A 189 6.92 -9.89 -1.74
N ASP A 190 7.59 -9.40 -0.69
CA ASP A 190 6.99 -9.11 0.62
C ASP A 190 6.78 -7.60 0.86
N GLY A 191 6.88 -6.78 -0.19
CA GLY A 191 6.60 -5.35 -0.10
C GLY A 191 5.11 -5.02 -0.33
N ASP A 192 4.79 -3.73 -0.23
CA ASP A 192 3.48 -3.20 -0.65
C ASP A 192 3.43 -3.15 -2.18
N VAL A 193 2.55 -3.96 -2.78
CA VAL A 193 2.42 -4.04 -4.23
C VAL A 193 1.80 -2.77 -4.81
N GLU A 194 0.80 -2.18 -4.15
CA GLU A 194 0.11 -0.97 -4.60
C GLU A 194 1.08 0.21 -4.65
N ALA A 195 1.83 0.43 -3.56
CA ALA A 195 2.84 1.48 -3.51
C ALA A 195 3.99 1.26 -4.51
N THR A 196 4.28 0.00 -4.85
CA THR A 196 5.39 -0.34 -5.75
C THR A 196 5.04 -0.15 -7.22
N ILE A 197 3.86 -0.62 -7.66
CA ILE A 197 3.47 -0.60 -9.07
C ILE A 197 2.47 0.51 -9.42
N GLY A 198 1.79 1.10 -8.44
CA GLY A 198 0.80 2.16 -8.64
C GLY A 198 1.33 3.32 -9.48
N PRO A 199 2.51 3.89 -9.18
CA PRO A 199 3.10 4.95 -10.00
C PRO A 199 3.39 4.55 -11.46
N ASP A 200 3.69 3.28 -11.72
CA ASP A 200 3.95 2.78 -13.07
C ASP A 200 2.65 2.60 -13.84
N LEU A 201 1.58 2.18 -13.17
CA LEU A 201 0.24 2.17 -13.76
C LEU A 201 -0.24 3.58 -14.08
N ASP A 202 -0.01 4.56 -13.19
CA ASP A 202 -0.33 5.97 -13.46
C ASP A 202 0.41 6.47 -14.71
N ALA A 203 1.71 6.14 -14.83
CA ALA A 203 2.52 6.52 -15.98
C ALA A 203 2.05 5.85 -17.28
N LEU A 204 1.68 4.56 -17.25
CA LEU A 204 1.12 3.86 -18.40
C LEU A 204 -0.25 4.44 -18.80
N GLU A 205 -1.13 4.71 -17.84
CA GLU A 205 -2.45 5.33 -18.09
C GLU A 205 -2.29 6.71 -18.72
N HIS A 206 -1.36 7.54 -18.24
CA HIS A 206 -1.04 8.82 -18.86
C HIS A 206 -0.53 8.68 -20.31
N ARG A 207 0.26 7.64 -20.62
CA ARG A 207 0.73 7.37 -22.00
C ARG A 207 -0.43 7.01 -22.94
N PHE A 208 -1.52 6.45 -22.42
CA PHE A 208 -2.78 6.26 -23.14
C PHE A 208 -3.68 7.51 -23.15
N SER A 209 -3.19 8.65 -22.67
CA SER A 209 -3.96 9.89 -22.48
C SER A 209 -5.14 9.75 -21.51
N TRP A 210 -5.06 8.80 -20.56
CA TRP A 210 -6.05 8.62 -19.51
C TRP A 210 -5.65 9.39 -18.25
N GLN A 211 -6.65 9.70 -17.42
CA GLN A 211 -6.39 10.13 -16.04
C GLN A 211 -6.12 8.88 -15.18
N PRO A 212 -5.26 8.97 -14.14
CA PRO A 212 -5.00 7.86 -13.24
C PRO A 212 -6.29 7.26 -12.68
N GLN A 213 -6.46 5.95 -12.86
CA GLN A 213 -7.69 5.23 -12.49
C GLN A 213 -7.61 4.66 -11.06
N THR A 214 -7.13 5.45 -10.10
CA THR A 214 -6.85 5.03 -8.71
C THR A 214 -8.08 4.58 -7.91
N HIS A 215 -9.29 4.84 -8.42
CA HIS A 215 -10.55 4.32 -7.88
C HIS A 215 -10.79 2.83 -8.20
N LEU A 216 -9.99 2.21 -9.07
CA LEU A 216 -10.05 0.80 -9.43
C LEU A 216 -8.91 0.04 -8.75
N THR A 217 -9.12 -1.26 -8.53
CA THR A 217 -8.05 -2.14 -8.01
C THR A 217 -6.94 -2.32 -9.05
N LEU A 218 -5.72 -2.67 -8.63
CA LEU A 218 -4.59 -2.95 -9.54
C LEU A 218 -4.96 -3.94 -10.64
N THR A 219 -5.63 -5.05 -10.30
CA THR A 219 -6.07 -6.06 -11.27
C THR A 219 -7.03 -5.47 -12.30
N GLN A 220 -7.97 -4.61 -11.88
CA GLN A 220 -8.90 -3.94 -12.80
C GLN A 220 -8.19 -2.94 -13.72
N ARG A 221 -7.23 -2.18 -13.17
CA ARG A 221 -6.39 -1.22 -13.93
C ARG A 221 -5.55 -1.94 -14.98
N LEU A 222 -4.82 -2.99 -14.57
CA LEU A 222 -4.06 -3.87 -15.46
C LEU A 222 -4.95 -4.49 -16.53
N GLY A 223 -6.13 -4.99 -16.17
CA GLY A 223 -7.10 -5.53 -17.13
C GLY A 223 -7.57 -4.50 -18.16
N LYS A 224 -7.78 -3.23 -17.76
CA LYS A 224 -8.09 -2.13 -18.68
C LYS A 224 -6.92 -1.81 -19.61
N LEU A 225 -5.72 -1.66 -19.07
CA LEU A 225 -4.51 -1.38 -19.86
C LEU A 225 -4.22 -2.50 -20.86
N GLY A 226 -4.29 -3.76 -20.45
CA GLY A 226 -4.10 -4.91 -21.32
C GLY A 226 -5.09 -4.93 -22.49
N ARG A 227 -6.36 -4.60 -22.24
CA ARG A 227 -7.37 -4.44 -23.31
C ARG A 227 -7.01 -3.32 -24.29
N ALA A 228 -6.54 -2.18 -23.80
CA ALA A 228 -6.16 -1.07 -24.67
C ALA A 228 -4.94 -1.40 -25.54
N ILE A 229 -3.91 -2.04 -24.95
CA ILE A 229 -2.74 -2.53 -25.69
C ILE A 229 -3.18 -3.51 -26.78
N LEU A 230 -4.05 -4.48 -26.45
CA LEU A 230 -4.57 -5.44 -27.41
C LEU A 230 -5.35 -4.76 -28.55
N CYS A 231 -6.25 -3.82 -28.23
CA CYS A 231 -7.00 -3.07 -29.25
C CYS A 231 -6.05 -2.32 -30.21
N ALA A 232 -5.01 -1.66 -29.69
CA ALA A 232 -4.05 -0.95 -30.53
C ALA A 232 -3.35 -1.91 -31.51
N LYS A 233 -3.04 -3.13 -31.07
CA LYS A 233 -2.39 -4.15 -31.89
C LYS A 233 -3.33 -4.82 -32.88
N GLU A 234 -4.59 -5.03 -32.53
CA GLU A 234 -5.62 -5.47 -33.48
C GLU A 234 -5.81 -4.42 -34.59
N ILE A 235 -5.82 -3.12 -34.25
CA ILE A 235 -5.90 -2.05 -35.25
C ILE A 235 -4.64 -2.05 -36.14
N GLU A 236 -3.45 -2.22 -35.57
CA GLU A 236 -2.20 -2.28 -36.33
C GLU A 236 -2.18 -3.42 -37.36
N TYR A 237 -2.59 -4.63 -36.96
CA TYR A 237 -2.46 -5.83 -37.80
C TYR A 237 -3.70 -6.19 -38.62
N LEU A 238 -4.90 -5.90 -38.11
CA LEU A 238 -6.18 -6.25 -38.72
C LEU A 238 -6.92 -5.02 -39.29
N GLY A 239 -6.54 -3.80 -38.88
CA GLY A 239 -7.21 -2.56 -39.26
C GLY A 239 -8.44 -2.21 -38.41
N PHE A 240 -8.84 -3.07 -37.47
CA PHE A 240 -9.97 -2.85 -36.56
C PHE A 240 -9.76 -3.58 -35.24
N ALA A 241 -10.37 -3.08 -34.15
CA ALA A 241 -10.39 -3.75 -32.85
C ALA A 241 -11.57 -4.72 -32.75
N ARG A 242 -11.38 -5.85 -32.06
CA ARG A 242 -12.43 -6.86 -31.82
C ARG A 242 -13.10 -6.66 -30.47
N GLU A 243 -14.33 -7.15 -30.36
CA GLU A 243 -15.08 -7.23 -29.11
C GLU A 243 -15.04 -8.65 -28.53
N GLY A 244 -15.35 -8.78 -27.24
CA GLY A 244 -15.37 -10.06 -26.52
C GLY A 244 -14.20 -10.26 -25.57
N ASP A 245 -14.00 -11.51 -25.16
CA ASP A 245 -12.96 -11.89 -24.19
C ASP A 245 -11.55 -11.55 -24.71
N PRO A 246 -10.73 -10.82 -23.94
CA PRO A 246 -9.40 -10.41 -24.38
C PRO A 246 -8.44 -11.57 -24.70
N HIS A 247 -8.54 -12.71 -24.00
CA HIS A 247 -7.66 -13.85 -24.26
C HIS A 247 -8.06 -14.56 -25.55
N GLU A 248 -9.36 -14.80 -25.76
CA GLU A 248 -9.83 -15.34 -27.04
C GLU A 248 -9.47 -14.45 -28.23
N ARG A 249 -9.54 -13.13 -28.04
CA ARG A 249 -9.15 -12.14 -29.04
C ARG A 249 -7.65 -12.21 -29.35
N ALA A 250 -6.81 -12.26 -28.31
CA ALA A 250 -5.37 -12.42 -28.45
C ALA A 250 -5.01 -13.72 -29.17
N ASP A 251 -5.64 -14.84 -28.83
CA ASP A 251 -5.42 -16.14 -29.49
C ASP A 251 -5.77 -16.10 -30.97
N LYS A 252 -6.92 -15.52 -31.33
CA LYS A 252 -7.32 -15.38 -32.74
C LYS A 252 -6.36 -14.46 -33.51
N LEU A 253 -5.95 -13.33 -32.92
CA LEU A 253 -4.95 -12.44 -33.51
C LEU A 253 -3.63 -13.18 -33.75
N MET A 254 -3.16 -13.95 -32.76
CA MET A 254 -1.94 -14.74 -32.90
C MET A 254 -2.04 -15.78 -34.02
N GLN A 255 -3.15 -16.51 -34.08
CA GLN A 255 -3.39 -17.51 -35.12
C GLN A 255 -3.40 -16.90 -36.51
N GLU A 256 -4.14 -15.82 -36.74
CA GLU A 256 -4.26 -15.19 -38.05
C GLU A 256 -2.93 -14.62 -38.57
N VAL A 257 -2.17 -13.95 -37.71
CA VAL A 257 -0.86 -13.39 -38.10
C VAL A 257 0.16 -14.52 -38.32
N LEU A 258 0.14 -15.58 -37.49
CA LEU A 258 0.99 -16.76 -37.71
C LEU A 258 0.66 -17.47 -39.02
N ASP A 259 -0.62 -17.75 -39.28
CA ASP A 259 -1.05 -18.48 -40.49
C ASP A 259 -0.63 -17.71 -41.75
N ARG A 260 -0.81 -16.38 -41.75
CA ARG A 260 -0.35 -15.49 -42.83
C ARG A 260 1.16 -15.57 -43.04
N LEU A 261 1.95 -15.50 -41.96
CA LEU A 261 3.42 -15.58 -42.05
C LEU A 261 3.87 -16.97 -42.50
N GLU A 262 3.24 -18.03 -42.02
CA GLU A 262 3.57 -19.41 -42.37
C GLU A 262 3.23 -19.76 -43.82
N GLU A 263 2.15 -19.21 -44.35
CA GLU A 263 1.81 -19.29 -45.77
C GLU A 263 2.86 -18.58 -46.62
N LYS A 264 3.24 -17.35 -46.23
CA LYS A 264 4.27 -16.56 -46.91
C LYS A 264 5.64 -17.26 -46.95
N TRP A 265 6.04 -17.91 -45.85
CA TRP A 265 7.37 -18.51 -45.69
C TRP A 265 7.41 -20.03 -45.85
N GLY A 266 6.29 -20.68 -46.16
CA GLY A 266 6.21 -22.12 -46.37
C GLY A 266 6.58 -22.95 -45.14
N THR A 267 6.14 -22.52 -43.95
CA THR A 267 6.43 -23.19 -42.66
C THR A 267 5.20 -23.81 -42.00
N ALA A 268 4.04 -23.76 -42.66
CA ALA A 268 2.79 -24.30 -42.13
C ALA A 268 2.91 -25.77 -41.69
N GLY A 269 2.43 -26.05 -40.47
CA GLY A 269 2.35 -27.40 -39.90
C GLY A 269 3.68 -28.04 -39.47
N LYS A 270 4.80 -27.30 -39.47
CA LYS A 270 6.12 -27.83 -39.07
C LYS A 270 6.30 -27.98 -37.56
N GLU A 271 5.72 -27.09 -36.77
CA GLU A 271 5.89 -27.03 -35.31
C GLU A 271 4.54 -26.75 -34.63
N LYS A 272 4.44 -27.05 -33.33
CA LYS A 272 3.27 -26.72 -32.49
C LYS A 272 3.59 -25.60 -31.52
N GLY A 273 2.55 -24.90 -31.05
CA GLY A 273 2.67 -23.78 -30.11
C GLY A 273 3.26 -22.52 -30.76
N VAL A 274 2.92 -21.35 -30.21
CA VAL A 274 3.30 -20.05 -30.80
C VAL A 274 4.83 -19.92 -30.88
N VAL A 275 5.55 -20.27 -29.81
CA VAL A 275 7.02 -20.16 -29.75
C VAL A 275 7.71 -21.07 -30.77
N GLY A 276 7.22 -22.30 -30.94
CA GLY A 276 7.75 -23.26 -31.92
C GLY A 276 7.56 -22.79 -33.36
N ARG A 277 6.35 -22.30 -33.67
CA ARG A 277 5.99 -21.73 -34.99
C ARG A 277 6.82 -20.48 -35.32
N VAL A 278 6.97 -19.55 -34.36
CA VAL A 278 7.83 -18.37 -34.49
C VAL A 278 9.29 -18.77 -34.74
N LYS A 279 9.79 -19.81 -34.06
CA LYS A 279 11.14 -20.32 -34.29
C LYS A 279 11.30 -20.85 -35.72
N ALA A 280 10.35 -21.64 -36.21
CA ALA A 280 10.36 -22.16 -37.58
C ALA A 280 10.41 -21.02 -38.61
N LEU A 281 9.61 -19.96 -38.42
CA LEU A 281 9.63 -18.75 -39.25
C LEU A 281 11.02 -18.08 -39.24
N ARG A 282 11.57 -17.82 -38.05
CA ARG A 282 12.90 -17.21 -37.91
C ARG A 282 14.00 -17.99 -38.64
N THR A 283 13.95 -19.33 -38.64
CA THR A 283 14.95 -20.16 -39.33
C THR A 283 14.95 -20.02 -40.86
N VAL A 284 13.86 -19.50 -41.44
CA VAL A 284 13.73 -19.28 -42.88
C VAL A 284 13.99 -17.81 -43.23
N ILE A 285 13.52 -16.88 -42.38
CA ILE A 285 13.61 -15.44 -42.66
C ILE A 285 15.05 -14.91 -42.52
N LEU A 286 15.75 -15.30 -41.45
CA LEU A 286 17.03 -14.71 -41.04
C LEU A 286 18.26 -15.06 -41.88
N PRO A 287 18.46 -16.31 -42.35
CA PRO A 287 19.73 -16.70 -42.96
C PRO A 287 20.17 -15.84 -44.15
N ASP A 288 19.25 -15.47 -45.05
CA ASP A 288 19.59 -14.65 -46.23
C ASP A 288 19.82 -13.18 -45.87
N MET A 289 19.18 -12.68 -44.80
CA MET A 289 19.43 -11.34 -44.27
C MET A 289 20.86 -11.22 -43.73
N ILE A 290 21.29 -12.20 -42.91
CA ILE A 290 22.65 -12.26 -42.34
C ILE A 290 23.69 -12.47 -43.44
N ALA A 291 23.37 -13.28 -44.46
CA ALA A 291 24.24 -13.52 -45.59
C ALA A 291 24.35 -12.33 -46.57
N GLY A 292 23.59 -11.24 -46.35
CA GLY A 292 23.57 -10.07 -47.24
C GLY A 292 23.03 -10.36 -48.63
N LYS A 293 22.15 -11.36 -48.76
CA LYS A 293 21.62 -11.86 -50.06
C LYS A 293 20.28 -11.26 -50.46
N VAL A 294 19.77 -10.29 -49.70
CA VAL A 294 18.46 -9.67 -49.88
C VAL A 294 18.60 -8.22 -50.34
N SER A 295 17.67 -7.76 -51.18
CA SER A 295 17.61 -6.35 -51.58
C SER A 295 17.23 -5.46 -50.37
N PRO A 296 17.49 -4.13 -50.40
CA PRO A 296 17.08 -3.24 -49.32
C PRO A 296 15.56 -3.26 -49.03
N GLU A 297 14.74 -3.34 -50.07
CA GLU A 297 13.27 -3.40 -49.97
C GLU A 297 12.81 -4.73 -49.36
N GLU A 298 13.38 -5.85 -49.82
CA GLU A 298 13.10 -7.18 -49.28
C GLU A 298 13.56 -7.28 -47.82
N ARG A 299 14.69 -6.66 -47.49
CA ARG A 299 15.22 -6.58 -46.14
C ARG A 299 14.26 -5.86 -45.20
N GLU A 300 13.70 -4.72 -45.60
CA GLU A 300 12.69 -4.00 -44.81
C GLU A 300 11.40 -4.81 -44.64
N ALA A 301 10.96 -5.51 -45.69
CA ALA A 301 9.80 -6.41 -45.61
C ALA A 301 10.04 -7.58 -44.64
N ARG A 302 11.21 -8.22 -44.68
CA ARG A 302 11.58 -9.30 -43.74
C ARG A 302 11.72 -8.78 -42.31
N TRP A 303 12.22 -7.55 -42.12
CA TRP A 303 12.27 -6.90 -40.80
C TRP A 303 10.88 -6.71 -40.20
N ARG A 304 9.88 -6.34 -41.00
CA ARG A 304 8.47 -6.28 -40.54
C ARG A 304 7.95 -7.66 -40.12
N ASP A 305 8.21 -8.70 -40.91
CA ASP A 305 7.82 -10.07 -40.53
C ASP A 305 8.49 -10.55 -39.22
N LEU A 306 9.74 -10.16 -38.97
CA LEU A 306 10.46 -10.46 -37.73
C LEU A 306 9.90 -9.68 -36.53
N ALA A 307 9.45 -8.44 -36.76
CA ALA A 307 8.74 -7.64 -35.76
C ALA A 307 7.44 -8.34 -35.33
N GLU A 308 6.67 -8.84 -36.31
CA GLU A 308 5.45 -9.61 -36.06
C GLU A 308 5.75 -10.87 -35.27
N CYS A 309 6.79 -11.62 -35.65
CA CYS A 309 7.23 -12.81 -34.92
C CYS A 309 7.61 -12.50 -33.45
N TYR A 310 8.24 -11.36 -33.19
CA TYR A 310 8.59 -10.93 -31.84
C TYR A 310 7.34 -10.61 -31.02
N TYR A 311 6.41 -9.84 -31.60
CA TYR A 311 5.16 -9.47 -30.94
C TYR A 311 4.28 -10.69 -30.63
N LEU A 312 4.15 -11.63 -31.58
CA LEU A 312 3.44 -12.90 -31.38
C LEU A 312 3.98 -13.67 -30.17
N GLN A 313 5.30 -13.67 -30.03
CA GLN A 313 5.94 -14.32 -28.90
C GLN A 313 5.66 -13.59 -27.57
N GLN A 314 5.61 -12.26 -27.56
CA GLN A 314 5.22 -11.47 -26.37
C GLN A 314 3.76 -11.73 -25.98
N LEU A 315 2.84 -11.70 -26.95
CA LEU A 315 1.42 -11.90 -26.70
C LEU A 315 1.12 -13.30 -26.15
N ALA A 316 1.82 -14.32 -26.64
CA ALA A 316 1.73 -15.69 -26.13
C ALA A 316 2.16 -15.83 -24.66
N HIS A 317 2.89 -14.85 -24.13
CA HIS A 317 3.25 -14.81 -22.73
C HIS A 317 2.18 -14.14 -21.86
N TYR A 318 0.96 -13.84 -22.31
CA TYR A 318 -0.14 -13.41 -21.41
C TYR A 318 -1.14 -14.55 -21.15
N PRO A 319 -0.81 -15.52 -20.27
CA PRO A 319 -1.65 -16.69 -20.05
C PRO A 319 -2.99 -16.30 -19.41
N GLN A 320 -4.02 -17.03 -19.81
CA GLN A 320 -5.37 -16.86 -19.26
C GLN A 320 -5.39 -17.19 -17.76
N GLY A 321 -6.06 -16.33 -16.98
CA GLY A 321 -6.24 -16.55 -15.54
C GLY A 321 -4.97 -16.36 -14.68
N TYR A 322 -3.91 -15.76 -15.23
CA TYR A 322 -2.72 -15.43 -14.45
C TYR A 322 -3.03 -14.41 -13.35
N ILE A 323 -3.73 -13.35 -13.73
CA ILE A 323 -4.32 -12.34 -12.86
C ILE A 323 -5.85 -12.34 -13.02
N GLY A 324 -6.61 -11.93 -12.00
CA GLY A 324 -8.07 -11.89 -12.03
C GLY A 324 -8.78 -13.11 -11.44
N GLY A 325 -8.04 -14.03 -10.81
CA GLY A 325 -8.61 -15.05 -9.92
C GLY A 325 -8.71 -14.50 -8.50
N GLY A 326 -9.68 -14.92 -7.69
CA GLY A 326 -9.98 -14.36 -6.35
C GLY A 326 -8.89 -14.40 -5.27
N ALA A 327 -7.61 -14.58 -5.62
CA ALA A 327 -6.43 -14.47 -4.77
C ALA A 327 -5.16 -14.26 -5.63
N ASP A 328 -5.08 -13.13 -6.34
CA ASP A 328 -3.90 -12.76 -7.11
C ASP A 328 -2.69 -12.61 -6.19
N LEU A 329 -1.58 -13.27 -6.56
CA LEU A 329 -0.33 -13.11 -5.83
C LEU A 329 0.32 -11.76 -6.17
N PRO A 330 0.92 -11.06 -5.19
CA PRO A 330 1.64 -9.80 -5.43
C PRO A 330 2.68 -9.92 -6.55
N GLU A 331 3.35 -11.08 -6.64
CA GLU A 331 4.36 -11.33 -7.66
C GLU A 331 3.78 -11.35 -9.08
N ARG A 332 2.55 -11.84 -9.26
CA ARG A 332 1.90 -11.89 -10.58
C ARG A 332 1.49 -10.51 -11.07
N LEU A 333 1.03 -9.63 -10.17
CA LEU A 333 0.71 -8.24 -10.49
C LEU A 333 1.97 -7.47 -10.90
N LEU A 334 3.04 -7.65 -10.15
CA LEU A 334 4.35 -7.08 -10.42
C LEU A 334 4.89 -7.54 -11.78
N GLU A 335 4.88 -8.84 -12.05
CA GLU A 335 5.33 -9.41 -13.33
C GLU A 335 4.50 -8.94 -14.52
N THR A 336 3.18 -8.84 -14.35
CA THR A 336 2.30 -8.35 -15.41
C THR A 336 2.58 -6.88 -15.72
N THR A 337 2.84 -6.07 -14.70
CA THR A 337 3.20 -4.65 -14.86
C THR A 337 4.54 -4.49 -15.55
N GLU A 338 5.58 -5.19 -15.07
CA GLU A 338 6.92 -5.17 -15.68
C GLU A 338 6.86 -5.57 -17.16
N ARG A 339 6.02 -6.55 -17.51
CA ARG A 339 5.84 -6.96 -18.91
C ARG A 339 5.08 -5.93 -19.73
N MET A 340 4.00 -5.34 -19.21
CA MET A 340 3.27 -4.28 -19.94
C MET A 340 4.16 -3.07 -20.20
N GLU A 341 5.02 -2.72 -19.24
CA GLU A 341 6.00 -1.65 -19.43
C GLU A 341 7.05 -2.03 -20.48
N GLU A 342 7.60 -3.25 -20.45
CA GLU A 342 8.53 -3.75 -21.46
C GLU A 342 7.90 -3.75 -22.87
N ASP A 343 6.66 -4.21 -22.99
CA ASP A 343 5.96 -4.28 -24.27
C ASP A 343 5.59 -2.89 -24.82
N PHE A 344 5.37 -1.90 -23.93
CA PHE A 344 5.03 -0.53 -24.32
C PHE A 344 6.26 0.35 -24.56
N THR A 345 7.36 0.14 -23.83
CA THR A 345 8.52 1.05 -23.80
C THR A 345 9.82 0.43 -24.31
N ASP A 346 9.86 -0.88 -24.53
CA ASP A 346 11.08 -1.69 -24.73
C ASP A 346 12.08 -1.66 -23.55
N GLU A 347 11.73 -1.04 -22.42
CA GLU A 347 12.55 -0.98 -21.20
C GLU A 347 11.97 -1.87 -20.10
N SER A 348 12.84 -2.60 -19.39
CA SER A 348 12.45 -3.39 -18.22
C SER A 348 12.81 -2.68 -16.93
N LYS A 349 11.80 -2.30 -16.14
CA LYS A 349 11.99 -1.91 -14.75
C LYS A 349 11.88 -3.13 -13.84
N TYR A 350 12.72 -3.20 -12.81
CA TYR A 350 12.72 -4.33 -11.86
C TYR A 350 12.31 -3.87 -10.46
N HIS A 351 11.25 -4.49 -9.95
CA HIS A 351 10.68 -4.18 -8.64
C HIS A 351 11.17 -5.15 -7.57
N GLY A 352 11.22 -4.68 -6.33
CA GLY A 352 11.57 -5.50 -5.17
C GLY A 352 11.39 -4.74 -3.85
N PRO A 353 11.83 -5.30 -2.72
CA PRO A 353 12.81 -6.38 -2.60
C PRO A 353 12.25 -7.76 -2.96
N LEU A 354 13.05 -8.57 -3.66
CA LEU A 354 12.71 -9.95 -4.03
C LEU A 354 13.54 -10.98 -3.25
N HIS A 355 12.87 -12.01 -2.75
CA HIS A 355 13.50 -13.23 -2.23
C HIS A 355 13.43 -14.34 -3.28
N CYS A 356 14.55 -14.97 -3.62
CA CYS A 356 14.62 -16.00 -4.65
C CYS A 356 14.81 -17.40 -4.05
N VAL A 357 13.88 -18.31 -4.32
CA VAL A 357 13.97 -19.72 -3.92
C VAL A 357 14.34 -20.58 -5.12
N ILE A 358 15.40 -21.38 -4.97
CA ILE A 358 15.89 -22.31 -5.99
C ILE A 358 15.74 -23.73 -5.45
N LYS A 359 14.84 -24.52 -6.04
CA LYS A 359 14.56 -25.90 -5.61
C LYS A 359 14.95 -26.91 -6.69
N VAL A 360 15.81 -27.84 -6.32
CA VAL A 360 16.28 -28.92 -7.19
C VAL A 360 15.36 -30.13 -7.07
N GLY A 361 14.80 -30.56 -8.20
CA GLY A 361 13.98 -31.75 -8.34
C GLY A 361 14.80 -33.05 -8.45
N ASP A 362 14.09 -34.18 -8.47
CA ASP A 362 14.71 -35.49 -8.61
C ASP A 362 15.33 -35.70 -9.99
N ALA A 363 16.36 -36.54 -10.06
CA ALA A 363 17.06 -36.83 -11.30
C ALA A 363 16.19 -37.65 -12.26
N ILE A 364 15.96 -37.14 -13.46
CA ILE A 364 15.26 -37.84 -14.54
C ILE A 364 16.29 -38.48 -15.46
N THR A 365 16.38 -39.81 -15.43
CA THR A 365 17.29 -40.57 -16.32
C THR A 365 16.80 -40.50 -17.77
N VAL A 366 17.72 -40.21 -18.69
CA VAL A 366 17.42 -40.12 -20.12
C VAL A 366 17.78 -41.43 -20.83
N ASP A 367 16.80 -42.00 -21.53
CA ASP A 367 17.00 -43.21 -22.34
C ASP A 367 17.84 -42.91 -23.60
N PRO A 368 18.88 -43.73 -23.90
CA PRO A 368 19.66 -43.63 -25.14
C PRO A 368 18.85 -43.76 -26.43
N VAL A 369 17.65 -44.35 -26.38
CA VAL A 369 16.74 -44.59 -27.49
C VAL A 369 15.57 -43.61 -27.44
N ARG A 370 15.18 -43.09 -28.62
CA ARG A 370 13.97 -42.27 -28.74
C ARG A 370 12.75 -43.17 -28.85
N ASP A 371 11.79 -42.99 -27.95
CA ASP A 371 10.44 -43.49 -28.17
C ASP A 371 9.81 -42.72 -29.32
N ARG A 372 9.52 -43.43 -30.43
CA ARG A 372 8.91 -42.85 -31.63
C ARG A 372 7.37 -42.87 -31.57
N SER A 373 6.79 -43.56 -30.59
CA SER A 373 5.35 -43.62 -30.38
C SER A 373 4.84 -42.44 -29.55
N ALA A 374 5.69 -41.85 -28.71
CA ALA A 374 5.38 -40.66 -27.93
C ALA A 374 5.42 -39.37 -28.78
N ALA A 375 4.41 -38.52 -28.63
CA ALA A 375 4.30 -37.25 -29.34
C ALA A 375 5.32 -36.20 -28.86
N GLN A 376 5.71 -36.23 -27.59
CA GLN A 376 6.76 -35.41 -26.97
C GLN A 376 7.80 -36.31 -26.31
N ASP A 377 9.01 -35.80 -26.08
CA ASP A 377 10.07 -36.58 -25.43
C ASP A 377 9.70 -36.90 -23.96
N PRO A 378 9.65 -38.19 -23.56
CA PRO A 378 9.26 -38.55 -22.20
C PRO A 378 10.10 -37.90 -21.10
N ALA A 379 11.37 -37.59 -21.38
CA ALA A 379 12.23 -36.89 -20.43
C ALA A 379 11.81 -35.42 -20.27
N MET A 380 11.39 -34.75 -21.34
CA MET A 380 10.91 -33.37 -21.30
C MET A 380 9.54 -33.28 -20.64
N THR A 381 8.61 -34.20 -20.93
CA THR A 381 7.31 -34.24 -20.26
C THR A 381 7.46 -34.37 -18.74
N LYS A 382 8.29 -35.33 -18.28
CA LYS A 382 8.60 -35.47 -16.84
C LYS A 382 9.29 -34.24 -16.25
N THR A 383 10.14 -33.58 -17.03
CA THR A 383 10.81 -32.34 -16.59
C THR A 383 9.79 -31.22 -16.41
N HIS A 384 8.86 -31.05 -17.34
CA HIS A 384 7.77 -30.08 -17.25
C HIS A 384 6.87 -30.34 -16.04
N GLU A 385 6.36 -31.57 -15.89
CA GLU A 385 5.52 -31.97 -14.75
C GLU A 385 6.22 -31.73 -13.41
N SER A 386 7.52 -32.05 -13.33
CA SER A 386 8.30 -31.83 -12.11
C SER A 386 8.55 -30.36 -11.81
N LEU A 387 8.81 -29.52 -12.83
CA LEU A 387 8.96 -28.07 -12.64
C LEU A 387 7.64 -27.45 -12.17
N GLN A 388 6.54 -27.72 -12.90
CA GLN A 388 5.24 -27.14 -12.58
C GLN A 388 4.76 -27.58 -11.19
N GLY A 389 4.86 -28.88 -10.87
CA GLY A 389 4.46 -29.37 -9.55
C GLY A 389 5.27 -28.77 -8.39
N MET A 390 6.56 -28.46 -8.59
CA MET A 390 7.35 -27.74 -7.58
C MET A 390 6.92 -26.28 -7.42
N LEU A 391 6.58 -25.60 -8.52
CA LEU A 391 6.09 -24.22 -8.51
C LEU A 391 4.68 -24.12 -7.90
N ASP A 392 3.78 -25.05 -8.25
CA ASP A 392 2.43 -25.13 -7.67
C ASP A 392 2.50 -25.30 -6.15
N ALA A 393 3.35 -26.20 -5.66
CA ALA A 393 3.54 -26.38 -4.22
C ALA A 393 4.06 -25.10 -3.52
N MET A 394 4.95 -24.35 -4.18
CA MET A 394 5.44 -23.06 -3.68
C MET A 394 4.37 -21.97 -3.70
N VAL A 395 3.51 -21.95 -4.72
CA VAL A 395 2.35 -21.04 -4.83
C VAL A 395 1.34 -21.31 -3.74
N GLU A 396 0.99 -22.56 -3.50
CA GLU A 396 0.05 -22.93 -2.44
C GLU A 396 0.61 -22.59 -1.05
N GLN A 397 1.90 -22.82 -0.81
CA GLN A 397 2.56 -22.37 0.42
C GLN A 397 2.52 -20.83 0.56
N ARG A 398 2.73 -20.09 -0.53
CA ARG A 398 2.67 -18.63 -0.54
C ARG A 398 1.25 -18.13 -0.25
N ARG A 399 0.24 -18.70 -0.89
CA ARG A 399 -1.18 -18.40 -0.64
C ARG A 399 -1.55 -18.65 0.80
N ALA A 400 -1.15 -19.79 1.37
CA ALA A 400 -1.39 -20.09 2.78
C ALA A 400 -0.70 -19.09 3.71
N ALA A 401 0.54 -18.67 3.40
CA ALA A 401 1.25 -17.67 4.19
C ALA A 401 0.58 -16.28 4.13
N LEU A 402 0.14 -15.85 2.94
CA LEU A 402 -0.59 -14.59 2.77
C LEU A 402 -1.98 -14.65 3.42
N ALA A 403 -2.71 -15.76 3.27
CA ALA A 403 -3.98 -15.98 3.94
C ALA A 403 -3.82 -15.93 5.46
N GLN A 404 -2.77 -16.53 6.04
CA GLN A 404 -2.49 -16.43 7.47
C GLN A 404 -2.20 -14.99 7.92
N GLN A 405 -1.56 -14.16 7.09
CA GLN A 405 -1.32 -12.74 7.36
C GLN A 405 -2.63 -11.92 7.32
N THR A 406 -3.55 -12.22 6.40
CA THR A 406 -4.86 -11.58 6.30
C THR A 406 -5.83 -12.06 7.40
N GLU A 407 -5.81 -13.36 7.72
CA GLU A 407 -6.60 -14.00 8.78
C GLU A 407 -6.21 -13.55 10.20
N LEU A 408 -5.10 -12.83 10.37
CA LEU A 408 -4.61 -12.40 11.68
C LEU A 408 -5.49 -11.30 12.32
N PHE A 409 -6.38 -10.64 11.57
CA PHE A 409 -7.45 -9.81 12.14
C PHE A 409 -8.71 -10.62 12.51
N ASP A 410 -9.01 -11.72 11.80
CA ASP A 410 -10.27 -12.47 11.88
C ASP A 410 -10.22 -13.77 12.71
N LYS A 411 -9.06 -14.12 13.31
CA LYS A 411 -8.82 -15.48 13.84
C LYS A 411 -9.41 -15.86 15.19
N THR A 412 -10.49 -15.23 15.61
CA THR A 412 -11.42 -15.90 16.51
C THR A 412 -12.82 -15.66 15.96
N GLY A 413 -13.60 -16.72 15.76
CA GLY A 413 -15.07 -16.62 15.57
C GLY A 413 -15.80 -16.03 16.79
N GLU A 414 -15.06 -15.37 17.67
CA GLU A 414 -15.47 -14.29 18.54
C GLU A 414 -14.58 -13.12 18.15
N SER A 415 -15.08 -12.10 17.44
CA SER A 415 -14.36 -10.83 17.35
C SER A 415 -13.94 -10.48 18.79
N SER A 416 -12.64 -10.34 19.07
CA SER A 416 -12.26 -9.72 20.34
C SER A 416 -13.01 -8.40 20.38
N PRO A 417 -13.87 -8.16 21.38
CA PRO A 417 -14.75 -7.00 21.36
C PRO A 417 -13.89 -5.76 21.20
N ILE A 418 -14.21 -4.94 20.19
CA ILE A 418 -13.57 -3.65 19.99
C ILE A 418 -13.67 -2.92 21.34
N THR A 419 -12.53 -2.68 21.95
CA THR A 419 -12.44 -2.06 23.28
C THR A 419 -11.93 -0.65 23.08
N ALA A 420 -12.54 0.37 23.69
CA ALA A 420 -12.01 1.72 23.56
C ALA A 420 -10.58 1.81 24.15
N LEU A 421 -9.67 2.58 23.54
CA LEU A 421 -8.31 2.77 24.05
C LEU A 421 -8.32 3.28 25.50
N GLY A 422 -9.29 4.11 25.86
CA GLY A 422 -9.52 4.62 27.20
C GLY A 422 -9.99 3.58 28.22
N GLU A 423 -10.47 2.42 27.77
CA GLU A 423 -10.94 1.31 28.61
C GLU A 423 -9.89 0.22 28.81
N LEU A 424 -8.75 0.29 28.10
CA LEU A 424 -7.66 -0.67 28.26
C LEU A 424 -7.02 -0.57 29.64
N THR A 425 -6.79 -1.73 30.25
CA THR A 425 -6.08 -1.89 31.52
C THR A 425 -4.63 -2.35 31.28
N ASN A 426 -3.72 -2.06 32.22
CA ASN A 426 -2.31 -2.42 32.08
C ASN A 426 -2.13 -3.94 31.85
N GLY A 427 -1.45 -4.32 30.76
CA GLY A 427 -1.23 -5.70 30.35
C GLY A 427 -2.34 -6.29 29.46
N GLN A 428 -3.35 -5.50 29.09
CA GLN A 428 -4.44 -5.94 28.19
C GLN A 428 -4.05 -5.74 26.72
N GLU A 429 -4.20 -6.80 25.92
CA GLU A 429 -4.16 -6.73 24.46
C GLU A 429 -5.59 -6.70 23.92
N ALA A 430 -5.86 -5.79 22.98
CA ALA A 430 -7.18 -5.65 22.38
C ALA A 430 -7.10 -5.04 20.98
N ASP A 431 -8.21 -5.16 20.26
CA ASP A 431 -8.48 -4.43 19.03
C ASP A 431 -9.24 -3.14 19.34
N PHE A 432 -8.80 -2.03 18.75
CA PHE A 432 -9.41 -0.73 18.96
C PHE A 432 -9.18 0.22 17.79
N PHE A 433 -10.04 1.24 17.70
CA PHE A 433 -9.86 2.34 16.77
C PHE A 433 -9.22 3.52 17.49
N ALA A 434 -8.26 4.17 16.84
CA ALA A 434 -7.65 5.39 17.36
C ALA A 434 -7.27 6.36 16.24
N LEU A 435 -7.32 7.65 16.56
CA LEU A 435 -6.82 8.74 15.74
C LEU A 435 -5.32 8.94 16.00
N LEU A 436 -4.52 9.09 14.95
CA LEU A 436 -3.14 9.57 15.09
C LEU A 436 -3.15 11.10 15.27
N ALA A 437 -3.01 11.56 16.51
CA ALA A 437 -3.14 12.96 16.91
C ALA A 437 -1.84 13.77 16.78
N ASP A 438 -0.68 13.16 17.01
CA ASP A 438 0.64 13.78 16.82
C ASP A 438 1.66 12.79 16.26
N ARG A 439 2.58 13.29 15.43
CA ARG A 439 3.74 12.55 14.94
C ARG A 439 4.92 13.49 14.79
N THR A 440 5.85 13.43 15.73
CA THR A 440 7.03 14.31 15.78
C THR A 440 8.32 13.51 15.63
N GLN A 441 9.20 13.90 14.69
CA GLN A 441 10.52 13.27 14.55
C GLN A 441 11.48 13.84 15.60
N LEU A 442 12.14 12.95 16.35
CA LEU A 442 13.11 13.30 17.37
C LEU A 442 14.39 12.50 17.16
N THR A 443 15.44 12.83 17.91
CA THR A 443 16.74 12.16 17.80
C THR A 443 17.23 11.76 19.19
N THR A 444 17.77 10.55 19.31
CA THR A 444 18.41 10.09 20.55
C THR A 444 19.73 10.82 20.80
N LYS A 445 20.29 10.67 22.01
CA LYS A 445 21.62 11.21 22.35
C LYS A 445 22.73 10.70 21.41
N ASP A 446 22.55 9.51 20.83
CA ASP A 446 23.49 8.87 19.91
C ASP A 446 23.23 9.25 18.43
N GLY A 447 22.32 10.19 18.15
CA GLY A 447 22.03 10.67 16.80
C GLY A 447 21.07 9.79 15.97
N LYS A 448 20.43 8.77 16.57
CA LYS A 448 19.45 7.93 15.86
C LYS A 448 18.08 8.59 15.83
N PRO A 449 17.40 8.68 14.67
CA PRO A 449 16.05 9.22 14.61
C PRO A 449 15.03 8.26 15.24
N TYR A 450 13.99 8.79 15.84
CA TYR A 450 12.80 8.04 16.25
C TYR A 450 11.56 8.93 16.08
N TRP A 451 10.40 8.30 15.89
CA TRP A 451 9.13 9.03 15.86
C TRP A 451 8.51 8.98 17.24
N ARG A 452 8.10 10.13 17.79
CA ARG A 452 7.14 10.14 18.91
C ARG A 452 5.76 10.26 18.30
N VAL A 453 4.92 9.27 18.56
CA VAL A 453 3.55 9.21 18.05
C VAL A 453 2.57 9.32 19.21
N THR A 454 1.42 9.94 18.96
CA THR A 454 0.32 10.02 19.91
C THR A 454 -0.93 9.46 19.26
N PHE A 455 -1.39 8.31 19.73
CA PHE A 455 -2.71 7.77 19.37
C PHE A 455 -3.73 8.17 20.42
N ARG A 456 -4.93 8.50 19.94
CA ARG A 456 -6.01 9.06 20.74
C ARG A 456 -7.32 8.32 20.49
N ASP A 457 -8.11 8.15 21.56
CA ASP A 457 -9.55 7.98 21.45
C ASP A 457 -10.33 9.10 22.19
N ALA A 458 -11.64 8.93 22.37
CA ALA A 458 -12.47 9.88 23.11
C ALA A 458 -12.05 10.19 24.55
N ARG A 459 -11.31 9.30 25.22
CA ARG A 459 -11.03 9.39 26.66
C ARG A 459 -9.54 9.34 27.02
N ARG A 460 -8.66 8.92 26.11
CA ARG A 460 -7.23 8.69 26.40
C ARG A 460 -6.32 9.03 25.22
N ASP A 461 -5.24 9.71 25.55
CA ASP A 461 -4.07 9.92 24.69
C ASP A 461 -2.93 9.01 25.14
N VAL A 462 -2.33 8.25 24.23
CA VAL A 462 -1.15 7.43 24.50
C VAL A 462 -0.01 7.86 23.60
N SER A 463 1.04 8.43 24.21
CA SER A 463 2.22 8.94 23.51
C SER A 463 3.43 8.04 23.77
N PHE A 464 4.01 7.47 22.72
CA PHE A 464 5.13 6.53 22.85
C PHE A 464 6.12 6.65 21.66
N PRO A 465 7.38 6.22 21.84
CA PRO A 465 8.38 6.26 20.77
C PRO A 465 8.30 5.03 19.85
N VAL A 466 8.37 5.27 18.54
CA VAL A 466 8.66 4.28 17.50
C VAL A 466 10.13 4.44 17.09
N TRP A 467 10.97 3.53 17.56
CA TRP A 467 12.43 3.57 17.36
C TRP A 467 12.84 3.19 15.93
N SER A 468 13.96 3.74 15.43
CA SER A 468 14.46 3.47 14.06
C SER A 468 14.69 2.00 13.71
N ASP A 469 14.87 1.14 14.71
CA ASP A 469 15.10 -0.30 14.58
C ASP A 469 13.82 -1.13 14.78
N ALA A 470 12.71 -0.49 15.15
CA ALA A 470 11.41 -1.15 15.25
C ALA A 470 10.87 -1.47 13.84
N PRO A 471 10.23 -2.65 13.63
CA PRO A 471 9.62 -3.01 12.35
C PRO A 471 8.61 -1.98 11.83
N LEU A 472 7.94 -1.27 12.75
CA LEU A 472 6.94 -0.26 12.44
C LEU A 472 7.53 1.08 12.00
N PHE A 473 8.83 1.33 12.15
CA PHE A 473 9.43 2.63 11.87
C PHE A 473 9.20 3.08 10.42
N ALA A 474 9.43 2.18 9.45
CA ALA A 474 9.26 2.51 8.04
C ALA A 474 7.79 2.82 7.69
N LYS A 475 6.84 2.09 8.30
CA LYS A 475 5.40 2.35 8.15
C LYS A 475 5.02 3.68 8.81
N CYS A 476 5.47 3.91 10.03
CA CYS A 476 5.27 5.15 10.76
C CYS A 476 5.84 6.37 10.01
N ASP A 477 6.96 6.22 9.31
CA ASP A 477 7.62 7.29 8.54
C ASP A 477 6.82 7.68 7.29
N LYS A 478 6.28 6.69 6.56
CA LYS A 478 5.73 6.88 5.22
C LYS A 478 4.21 6.80 5.11
N GLU A 479 3.57 5.98 5.94
CA GLU A 479 2.15 5.60 5.80
C GLU A 479 1.27 6.23 6.89
N TRP A 480 1.87 6.68 8.00
CA TRP A 480 1.10 7.22 9.12
C TRP A 480 0.88 8.73 8.96
N GLU A 481 -0.37 9.15 8.82
CA GLU A 481 -0.74 10.54 8.62
C GLU A 481 -1.45 11.09 9.87
N VAL A 482 -1.00 12.25 10.34
CA VAL A 482 -1.66 12.96 11.43
C VAL A 482 -3.06 13.34 10.97
N GLY A 483 -4.07 13.02 11.77
CA GLY A 483 -5.49 13.12 11.39
C GLY A 483 -6.08 11.85 10.79
N GLY A 484 -5.25 10.83 10.51
CA GLY A 484 -5.71 9.51 10.06
C GLY A 484 -6.28 8.65 11.19
N PHE A 485 -7.32 7.89 10.88
CA PHE A 485 -7.88 6.87 11.78
C PHE A 485 -7.29 5.51 11.47
N TYR A 486 -6.94 4.77 12.51
CA TYR A 486 -6.30 3.48 12.42
C TYR A 486 -7.05 2.44 13.25
N LYS A 487 -7.13 1.21 12.74
CA LYS A 487 -7.49 0.03 13.50
C LYS A 487 -6.21 -0.61 14.01
N LEU A 488 -6.08 -0.75 15.32
CA LEU A 488 -4.89 -1.27 15.98
C LEU A 488 -5.22 -2.54 16.74
N ARG A 489 -4.32 -3.52 16.68
CA ARG A 489 -4.16 -4.54 17.72
C ARG A 489 -2.91 -4.19 18.50
N ALA A 490 -3.04 -3.85 19.77
CA ALA A 490 -1.89 -3.51 20.59
C ALA A 490 -2.06 -3.97 22.03
N LEU A 491 -0.93 -4.27 22.66
CA LEU A 491 -0.83 -4.53 24.08
C LEU A 491 -0.55 -3.20 24.80
N TYR A 492 -1.45 -2.81 25.71
CA TYR A 492 -1.31 -1.58 26.50
C TYR A 492 -0.49 -1.84 27.76
N HIS A 493 0.54 -1.03 27.98
CA HIS A 493 1.40 -1.12 29.16
C HIS A 493 1.60 0.23 29.84
N GLU A 494 1.57 0.22 31.17
CA GLU A 494 2.03 1.36 31.98
C GLU A 494 3.48 1.15 32.39
N THR A 495 4.34 2.09 32.03
CA THR A 495 5.77 2.08 32.35
C THR A 495 6.13 3.25 33.25
N SER A 496 7.35 3.25 33.81
CA SER A 496 7.88 4.41 34.54
C SER A 496 8.00 5.69 33.70
N TYR A 497 7.90 5.57 32.38
CA TYR A 497 7.94 6.68 31.42
C TYR A 497 6.54 7.07 30.90
N GLY A 498 5.47 6.47 31.43
CA GLY A 498 4.09 6.68 31.00
C GLY A 498 3.51 5.49 30.24
N PRO A 499 2.27 5.64 29.72
CA PRO A 499 1.59 4.59 28.95
C PRO A 499 2.27 4.36 27.59
N GLN A 500 2.34 3.09 27.17
CA GLN A 500 2.88 2.66 25.88
C GLN A 500 1.95 1.66 25.20
N LEU A 501 2.02 1.62 23.87
CA LEU A 501 1.33 0.63 23.05
C LEU A 501 2.37 -0.22 22.30
N ASP A 502 2.40 -1.50 22.62
CA ASP A 502 3.12 -2.50 21.83
C ASP A 502 2.22 -2.93 20.67
N ILE A 503 2.28 -2.17 19.57
CA ILE A 503 1.46 -2.40 18.38
C ILE A 503 1.87 -3.73 17.72
N ARG A 504 0.93 -4.67 17.65
CA ARG A 504 1.04 -5.93 16.90
C ARG A 504 0.60 -5.75 15.47
N LEU A 505 -0.52 -5.07 15.26
CA LEU A 505 -1.11 -4.79 13.95
C LEU A 505 -1.63 -3.36 13.91
N ILE A 506 -1.48 -2.73 12.76
CA ILE A 506 -2.03 -1.40 12.49
C ILE A 506 -2.30 -1.28 11.00
N ARG A 507 -3.48 -0.77 10.66
CA ARG A 507 -3.83 -0.34 9.31
C ARG A 507 -4.75 0.89 9.36
N PRO A 508 -4.79 1.72 8.31
CA PRO A 508 -5.84 2.72 8.16
C PRO A 508 -7.22 2.08 8.25
N VAL A 509 -8.19 2.84 8.76
CA VAL A 509 -9.59 2.43 8.77
C VAL A 509 -10.15 2.43 7.35
N GLU A 510 -10.98 1.44 7.04
CA GLU A 510 -11.70 1.30 5.77
C GLU A 510 -13.21 1.45 5.99
N GLU A 511 -13.98 1.67 4.91
CA GLU A 511 -15.44 1.79 5.00
C GLU A 511 -16.13 0.55 5.59
N THR A 512 -15.51 -0.63 5.43
CA THR A 512 -15.98 -1.90 5.99
C THR A 512 -15.95 -1.91 7.52
N ASP A 513 -15.09 -1.12 8.18
CA ASP A 513 -14.98 -1.07 9.64
C ASP A 513 -16.19 -0.39 10.31
N LYS A 514 -17.05 0.31 9.56
CA LYS A 514 -18.35 0.78 10.10
C LYS A 514 -19.20 -0.38 10.61
N ALA A 515 -19.09 -1.56 10.01
CA ALA A 515 -19.77 -2.77 10.47
C ALA A 515 -19.24 -3.25 11.83
N ASP A 516 -17.97 -2.94 12.14
CA ASP A 516 -17.30 -3.23 13.42
C ASP A 516 -17.51 -2.11 14.46
N GLY A 517 -18.39 -1.14 14.17
CA GLY A 517 -18.73 -0.04 15.08
C GLY A 517 -17.81 1.17 14.99
N PHE A 518 -17.00 1.31 13.94
CA PHE A 518 -16.19 2.51 13.74
C PHE A 518 -17.04 3.74 13.43
N ASP A 519 -16.84 4.78 14.24
CA ASP A 519 -17.29 6.16 14.01
C ASP A 519 -16.10 7.10 14.26
N PRO A 520 -15.69 7.96 13.30
CA PRO A 520 -14.63 8.95 13.50
C PRO A 520 -14.75 9.77 14.80
N THR A 521 -15.97 10.07 15.25
CA THR A 521 -16.21 10.86 16.47
C THR A 521 -15.81 10.10 17.74
N MET A 522 -15.77 8.76 17.71
CA MET A 522 -15.34 7.94 18.85
C MET A 522 -13.85 8.10 19.17
N CYS A 523 -13.06 8.55 18.19
CA CYS A 523 -11.63 8.74 18.32
C CYS A 523 -11.24 10.19 18.62
N GLN A 524 -12.23 11.08 18.76
CA GLN A 524 -12.03 12.48 19.11
C GLN A 524 -12.48 12.74 20.55
N PRO A 525 -11.81 13.64 21.30
CA PRO A 525 -12.28 14.03 22.61
C PRO A 525 -13.73 14.49 22.49
N ARG A 526 -14.61 14.03 23.39
CA ARG A 526 -16.03 14.38 23.39
C ARG A 526 -16.56 14.57 24.81
N SER A 527 -17.70 15.26 24.92
CA SER A 527 -18.39 15.36 26.22
C SER A 527 -18.76 13.98 26.76
N ARG A 528 -18.76 13.87 28.09
CA ARG A 528 -19.26 12.70 28.81
C ARG A 528 -20.79 12.65 28.88
N PHE A 529 -21.46 13.73 28.50
CA PHE A 529 -22.91 13.85 28.47
C PHE A 529 -23.43 13.66 27.03
N ASP A 530 -24.69 13.22 26.91
CA ASP A 530 -25.33 13.04 25.62
C ASP A 530 -25.63 14.41 24.96
N PHE A 531 -25.35 14.53 23.66
CA PHE A 531 -25.42 15.82 22.96
C PHE A 531 -26.87 16.25 22.75
N GLU A 532 -27.75 15.31 22.44
CA GLU A 532 -29.16 15.57 22.22
C GLU A 532 -29.85 15.94 23.52
N GLU A 533 -29.52 15.26 24.62
CA GLU A 533 -30.01 15.64 25.96
C GLU A 533 -29.54 17.04 26.35
N MET A 534 -28.27 17.40 26.14
CA MET A 534 -27.77 18.74 26.46
C MET A 534 -28.44 19.84 25.62
N PHE A 535 -28.65 19.59 24.32
CA PHE A 535 -29.35 20.53 23.45
C PHE A 535 -30.83 20.66 23.87
N ALA A 536 -31.49 19.55 24.17
CA ALA A 536 -32.87 19.54 24.66
C ALA A 536 -33.01 20.34 25.97
N ASP A 537 -32.07 20.19 26.91
CA ASP A 537 -32.06 20.93 28.17
C ASP A 537 -31.98 22.45 27.95
N LEU A 538 -31.13 22.92 27.03
CA LEU A 538 -31.05 24.34 26.66
C LEU A 538 -32.36 24.85 26.05
N ARG A 539 -32.96 24.06 25.16
CA ARG A 539 -34.23 24.38 24.51
C ARG A 539 -35.38 24.45 25.54
N THR A 540 -35.48 23.46 26.43
CA THR A 540 -36.44 23.45 27.53
C THR A 540 -36.23 24.63 28.47
N MET A 541 -34.99 25.00 28.79
CA MET A 541 -34.70 26.18 29.59
C MET A 541 -35.19 27.47 28.93
N ALA A 542 -34.99 27.62 27.62
CA ALA A 542 -35.53 28.75 26.86
C ALA A 542 -37.07 28.77 26.85
N GLU A 543 -37.72 27.60 26.72
CA GLU A 543 -39.17 27.47 26.74
C GLU A 543 -39.80 27.79 28.11
N GLU A 544 -39.15 27.38 29.20
CA GLU A 544 -39.69 27.51 30.56
C GLU A 544 -39.34 28.83 31.25
N LYS A 545 -38.14 29.37 31.00
CA LYS A 545 -37.61 30.53 31.76
C LYS A 545 -37.81 31.85 31.05
N ILE A 546 -37.95 31.85 29.73
CA ILE A 546 -38.19 33.06 28.93
C ILE A 546 -39.69 33.19 28.70
N ALA A 547 -40.27 34.37 28.96
CA ALA A 547 -41.68 34.60 28.70
C ALA A 547 -42.00 34.47 27.19
N PRO A 548 -43.16 33.88 26.81
CA PRO A 548 -43.56 33.80 25.41
C PRO A 548 -43.60 35.19 24.76
N GLY A 549 -42.83 35.35 23.67
CA GLY A 549 -42.68 36.62 22.98
C GLY A 549 -41.38 36.70 22.17
N PRO A 550 -41.03 37.90 21.66
CA PRO A 550 -39.90 38.09 20.74
C PRO A 550 -38.55 37.58 21.24
N LEU A 551 -38.25 37.72 22.55
CA LEU A 551 -36.99 37.25 23.13
C LEU A 551 -36.88 35.71 23.10
N GLN A 552 -37.98 35.01 23.40
CA GLN A 552 -38.03 33.55 23.32
C GLN A 552 -37.94 33.08 21.88
N THR A 553 -38.65 33.73 20.95
CA THR A 553 -38.58 33.44 19.51
C THR A 553 -37.17 33.61 18.96
N LEU A 554 -36.48 34.69 19.32
CA LEU A 554 -35.09 34.93 18.91
C LEU A 554 -34.15 33.84 19.45
N THR A 555 -34.29 33.51 20.73
CA THR A 555 -33.41 32.53 21.40
C THR A 555 -33.59 31.14 20.81
N LEU A 556 -34.83 30.67 20.68
CA LEU A 556 -35.14 29.38 20.07
C LEU A 556 -34.75 29.35 18.58
N GLY A 557 -35.00 30.43 17.84
CA GLY A 557 -34.62 30.54 16.43
C GLY A 557 -33.12 30.35 16.21
N LEU A 558 -32.27 31.00 17.01
CA LEU A 558 -30.82 30.83 16.95
C LEU A 558 -30.36 29.41 17.33
N LEU A 559 -30.99 28.77 18.31
CA LEU A 559 -30.69 27.38 18.67
C LEU A 559 -31.07 26.42 17.55
N ASP A 560 -32.25 26.58 16.97
CA ASP A 560 -32.77 25.70 15.92
C ASP A 560 -32.00 25.90 14.60
N GLU A 561 -31.66 27.14 14.23
CA GLU A 561 -30.87 27.46 13.04
C GLU A 561 -29.48 26.81 13.07
N HIS A 562 -28.84 26.80 14.24
CA HIS A 562 -27.46 26.32 14.40
C HIS A 562 -27.35 24.92 15.03
N ARG A 563 -28.45 24.17 15.15
CA ARG A 563 -28.53 22.90 15.87
C ARG A 563 -27.40 21.91 15.51
N ASP A 564 -27.22 21.65 14.22
CA ASP A 564 -26.27 20.63 13.75
C ASP A 564 -24.82 21.00 14.08
N GLU A 565 -24.49 22.30 14.04
CA GLU A 565 -23.18 22.79 14.47
C GLU A 565 -23.03 22.67 15.98
N LEU A 566 -24.03 23.14 16.74
CA LEU A 566 -24.02 23.17 18.20
C LEU A 566 -23.83 21.78 18.83
N LEU A 567 -24.46 20.74 18.28
CA LEU A 567 -24.35 19.36 18.79
C LEU A 567 -22.91 18.85 18.91
N VAL A 568 -22.04 19.25 17.98
CA VAL A 568 -20.67 18.74 17.89
C VAL A 568 -19.61 19.82 18.12
N TRP A 569 -20.00 21.07 18.37
CA TRP A 569 -19.05 22.19 18.44
C TRP A 569 -18.16 22.14 19.69
N PRO A 570 -16.86 22.42 19.57
CA PRO A 570 -15.99 22.64 20.72
C PRO A 570 -16.17 24.05 21.29
N ALA A 571 -16.02 24.21 22.61
CA ALA A 571 -16.09 25.55 23.23
C ALA A 571 -14.77 26.33 23.10
N ALA A 572 -13.65 25.68 22.79
CA ALA A 572 -12.36 26.35 22.60
C ALA A 572 -11.46 25.58 21.63
N SER A 573 -10.45 26.27 21.09
CA SER A 573 -9.37 25.64 20.31
C SER A 573 -8.40 24.84 21.19
N ARG A 574 -8.19 25.26 22.45
CA ARG A 574 -7.31 24.62 23.43
C ARG A 574 -7.85 24.84 24.86
N ASN A 575 -7.41 23.99 25.79
CA ASN A 575 -7.58 24.10 27.25
C ASN A 575 -8.96 23.70 27.82
N HIS A 576 -10.02 24.50 27.68
CA HIS A 576 -11.31 24.26 28.33
C HIS A 576 -12.37 23.85 27.31
N HIS A 577 -13.02 22.71 27.50
CA HIS A 577 -14.08 22.21 26.60
C HIS A 577 -13.67 22.14 25.10
N ALA A 578 -12.39 21.92 24.81
CA ALA A 578 -11.83 21.81 23.46
C ALA A 578 -12.08 20.40 22.86
N PHE A 579 -13.34 19.99 22.85
CA PHE A 579 -13.78 18.65 22.47
C PHE A 579 -15.20 18.68 21.88
N ALA A 580 -15.60 17.64 21.15
CA ALA A 580 -16.93 17.57 20.53
C ALA A 580 -18.04 17.61 21.60
N GLY A 581 -19.04 18.49 21.41
CA GLY A 581 -20.08 18.76 22.39
C GLY A 581 -19.63 19.63 23.58
N GLY A 582 -18.39 20.14 23.55
CA GLY A 582 -17.85 21.00 24.59
C GLY A 582 -18.58 22.33 24.71
N TYR A 583 -19.03 22.90 23.58
CA TYR A 583 -19.85 24.12 23.57
C TYR A 583 -21.13 23.92 24.38
N LEU A 584 -21.86 22.83 24.10
CA LEU A 584 -23.11 22.52 24.79
C LEU A 584 -22.90 22.27 26.29
N GLU A 585 -21.88 21.51 26.66
CA GLU A 585 -21.57 21.25 28.08
C GLU A 585 -21.32 22.57 28.84
N HIS A 586 -20.53 23.47 28.25
CA HIS A 586 -20.24 24.77 28.83
C HIS A 586 -21.48 25.67 28.92
N VAL A 587 -22.16 25.93 27.79
CA VAL A 587 -23.32 26.83 27.74
C VAL A 587 -24.47 26.33 28.62
N ARG A 588 -24.70 25.01 28.67
CA ARG A 588 -25.69 24.40 29.57
C ARG A 588 -25.36 24.64 31.04
N ASN A 589 -24.11 24.46 31.45
CA ASN A 589 -23.71 24.71 32.83
C ASN A 589 -23.82 26.19 33.19
N VAL A 590 -23.36 27.09 32.31
CA VAL A 590 -23.46 28.55 32.52
C VAL A 590 -24.92 28.98 32.63
N ALA A 591 -25.78 28.54 31.71
CA ALA A 591 -27.20 28.86 31.73
C ALA A 591 -27.90 28.34 32.99
N THR A 592 -27.60 27.10 33.39
CA THR A 592 -28.15 26.50 34.62
C THR A 592 -27.72 27.30 35.86
N ASN A 593 -26.43 27.62 35.98
CA ASN A 593 -25.88 28.38 37.09
C ASN A 593 -26.45 29.81 37.13
N ALA A 594 -26.56 30.46 35.97
CA ALA A 594 -27.07 31.81 35.85
C ALA A 594 -28.55 31.89 36.24
N VAL A 595 -29.39 30.98 35.76
CA VAL A 595 -30.82 30.90 36.13
C VAL A 595 -30.98 30.63 37.62
N MET A 596 -30.22 29.68 38.19
CA MET A 596 -30.25 29.39 39.63
C MET A 596 -29.91 30.64 40.46
N LEU A 597 -28.87 31.38 40.08
CA LEU A 597 -28.50 32.63 40.76
C LEU A 597 -29.58 33.71 40.60
N ALA A 598 -30.15 33.85 39.40
CA ALA A 598 -31.17 34.84 39.12
C ALA A 598 -32.46 34.59 39.92
N GLU A 599 -32.96 33.36 39.95
CA GLU A 599 -34.12 32.98 40.76
C GLU A 599 -33.85 33.24 42.24
N ARG A 600 -32.66 32.88 42.73
CA ARG A 600 -32.30 33.10 44.13
C ARG A 600 -32.23 34.59 44.48
N TYR A 601 -31.65 35.42 43.64
CA TYR A 601 -31.56 36.85 43.91
C TYR A 601 -32.91 37.55 43.76
N ALA A 602 -33.75 37.14 42.80
CA ALA A 602 -35.12 37.62 42.67
C ALA A 602 -35.96 37.31 43.93
N GLU A 603 -35.76 36.14 44.53
CA GLU A 603 -36.40 35.76 45.80
C GLU A 603 -35.91 36.59 46.99
N ILE A 604 -34.60 36.82 47.10
CA ILE A 604 -34.00 37.56 48.22
C ILE A 604 -34.36 39.05 48.17
N TYR A 605 -34.43 39.63 46.97
CA TYR A 605 -34.69 41.06 46.76
C TYR A 605 -35.97 41.25 45.92
N PRO A 606 -37.17 40.99 46.46
CA PRO A 606 -38.41 41.06 45.70
C PRO A 606 -38.80 42.49 45.27
N ASP A 607 -38.27 43.51 45.95
CA ASP A 607 -38.58 44.93 45.72
C ASP A 607 -37.50 45.65 44.87
N MET A 608 -36.73 44.91 44.05
CA MET A 608 -35.74 45.51 43.13
C MET A 608 -36.39 46.44 42.10
N ASP A 609 -35.80 47.63 41.91
CA ASP A 609 -36.18 48.60 40.88
C ASP A 609 -34.94 49.06 40.10
N PRO A 610 -34.78 48.65 38.82
CA PRO A 610 -35.69 47.80 38.04
C PRO A 610 -35.70 46.34 38.51
N PRO A 611 -36.77 45.57 38.24
CA PRO A 611 -36.83 44.16 38.59
C PRO A 611 -35.83 43.33 37.78
N LEU A 612 -35.29 42.28 38.40
CA LEU A 612 -34.43 41.30 37.73
C LEU A 612 -35.26 40.44 36.77
N ASP A 613 -34.84 40.40 35.50
CA ASP A 613 -35.50 39.62 34.46
C ASP A 613 -34.81 38.26 34.27
N VAL A 614 -35.38 37.21 34.87
CA VAL A 614 -34.86 35.83 34.77
C VAL A 614 -34.84 35.33 33.32
N GLY A 615 -35.80 35.75 32.50
CA GLY A 615 -35.86 35.39 31.08
C GLY A 615 -34.71 36.02 30.30
N MET A 616 -34.38 37.28 30.58
CA MET A 616 -33.20 37.95 30.01
C MET A 616 -31.88 37.30 30.46
N VAL A 617 -31.78 36.85 31.72
CA VAL A 617 -30.62 36.05 32.18
C VAL A 617 -30.50 34.75 31.40
N ALA A 618 -31.61 34.01 31.25
CA ALA A 618 -31.63 32.74 30.53
C ALA A 618 -31.22 32.93 29.05
N ALA A 619 -31.85 33.89 28.34
CA ALA A 619 -31.50 34.20 26.96
C ALA A 619 -30.04 34.62 26.81
N GLY A 620 -29.57 35.52 27.68
CA GLY A 620 -28.20 35.99 27.69
C GLY A 620 -27.19 34.87 27.95
N ALA A 621 -27.47 33.96 28.88
CA ALA A 621 -26.58 32.84 29.18
C ALA A 621 -26.56 31.77 28.09
N ILE A 622 -27.70 31.47 27.46
CA ILE A 622 -27.79 30.51 26.34
C ILE A 622 -27.00 31.02 25.12
N LEU A 623 -27.03 32.34 24.89
CA LEU A 623 -26.45 32.95 23.69
C LEU A 623 -25.08 33.61 23.90
N HIS A 624 -24.56 33.66 25.14
CA HIS A 624 -23.36 34.46 25.47
C HIS A 624 -22.16 34.17 24.56
N ASP A 625 -22.01 32.92 24.16
CA ASP A 625 -20.88 32.39 23.43
C ASP A 625 -21.19 32.03 21.96
N ILE A 626 -22.38 32.35 21.45
CA ILE A 626 -22.86 31.90 20.12
C ILE A 626 -21.92 32.32 18.97
N GLY A 627 -21.16 33.40 19.16
CA GLY A 627 -20.14 33.84 18.21
C GLY A 627 -19.01 32.84 17.98
N LYS A 628 -18.84 31.83 18.84
CA LYS A 628 -17.84 30.76 18.65
C LYS A 628 -18.07 29.93 17.38
N LEU A 629 -19.30 29.91 16.87
CA LEU A 629 -19.64 29.31 15.58
C LEU A 629 -18.98 30.03 14.39
N ARG A 630 -18.75 31.35 14.52
CA ARG A 630 -18.03 32.16 13.52
C ARG A 630 -16.53 32.28 13.83
N GLU A 631 -16.14 32.15 15.10
CA GLU A 631 -14.75 32.28 15.54
C GLU A 631 -13.89 31.07 15.20
N LEU A 632 -14.47 29.87 15.33
CA LEU A 632 -13.77 28.60 15.16
C LEU A 632 -14.16 27.89 13.87
N ARG A 633 -13.27 27.01 13.41
CA ARG A 633 -13.51 26.03 12.36
C ARG A 633 -13.19 24.65 12.93
N ASN A 634 -14.17 23.78 12.99
CA ASN A 634 -13.99 22.42 13.48
C ASN A 634 -13.23 21.54 12.46
N SER A 635 -12.27 20.73 12.93
CA SER A 635 -11.49 19.80 12.10
C SER A 635 -11.28 18.47 12.83
N ALA A 636 -10.89 17.41 12.10
CA ALA A 636 -10.67 16.09 12.68
C ALA A 636 -9.58 16.03 13.77
N VAL A 637 -8.66 17.00 13.80
CA VAL A 637 -7.54 17.06 14.76
C VAL A 637 -7.81 18.06 15.91
N GLY A 638 -8.86 18.89 15.77
CA GLY A 638 -9.25 19.92 16.75
C GLY A 638 -9.76 21.21 16.09
N ALA A 639 -10.19 22.18 16.91
CA ALA A 639 -10.70 23.45 16.40
C ALA A 639 -9.57 24.43 16.05
N GLU A 640 -9.70 25.09 14.90
CA GLU A 640 -8.80 26.15 14.43
C GLU A 640 -9.53 27.50 14.39
N TYR A 641 -8.80 28.62 14.55
CA TYR A 641 -9.42 29.94 14.41
C TYR A 641 -9.67 30.29 12.94
N THR A 642 -10.83 30.88 12.64
CA THR A 642 -11.08 31.52 11.34
C THR A 642 -10.33 32.85 11.26
N ALA A 643 -10.19 33.39 10.04
CA ALA A 643 -9.59 34.72 9.87
C ALA A 643 -10.40 35.81 10.59
N SER A 644 -11.74 35.74 10.54
CA SER A 644 -12.60 36.68 11.24
C SER A 644 -12.57 36.45 12.76
N GLY A 645 -12.54 35.19 13.21
CA GLY A 645 -12.36 34.85 14.62
C GLY A 645 -11.06 35.40 15.19
N SER A 646 -9.95 35.26 14.46
CA SER A 646 -8.64 35.78 14.88
C SER A 646 -8.56 37.31 14.96
N LEU A 647 -9.34 38.02 14.12
CA LEU A 647 -9.27 39.48 13.99
C LEU A 647 -10.36 40.21 14.78
N VAL A 648 -11.54 39.60 14.96
CA VAL A 648 -12.75 40.21 15.54
C VAL A 648 -13.14 39.54 16.86
N GLY A 649 -13.03 38.21 16.94
CA GLY A 649 -13.38 37.41 18.13
C GLY A 649 -14.87 37.12 18.29
N HIS A 650 -15.19 36.07 19.04
CA HIS A 650 -16.56 35.57 19.24
C HIS A 650 -17.49 36.60 19.90
N ILE A 651 -17.00 37.48 20.79
CA ILE A 651 -17.86 38.45 21.49
C ILE A 651 -18.58 39.39 20.52
N LEU A 652 -17.84 40.01 19.60
CA LEU A 652 -18.42 40.92 18.61
C LEU A 652 -19.21 40.16 17.55
N GLN A 653 -18.73 38.98 17.15
CA GLN A 653 -19.46 38.12 16.21
C GLN A 653 -20.80 37.63 16.76
N GLY A 654 -20.85 37.27 18.04
CA GLY A 654 -22.09 36.84 18.71
C GLY A 654 -23.09 37.99 18.84
N ARG A 655 -22.62 39.20 19.15
CA ARG A 655 -23.44 40.41 19.10
C ARG A 655 -24.03 40.62 17.69
N ASP A 656 -23.21 40.51 16.65
CA ASP A 656 -23.66 40.68 15.27
C ASP A 656 -24.69 39.61 14.87
N MET A 657 -24.49 38.35 15.27
CA MET A 657 -25.47 37.26 15.08
C MET A 657 -26.84 37.59 15.69
N ILE A 658 -26.86 38.13 16.92
CA ILE A 658 -28.11 38.51 17.58
C ILE A 658 -28.81 39.66 16.84
N ARG A 659 -28.06 40.66 16.37
CA ARG A 659 -28.64 41.78 15.60
C ARG A 659 -29.17 41.33 14.25
N GLU A 660 -28.46 40.43 13.58
CA GLU A 660 -28.87 39.83 12.32
C GLU A 660 -30.15 39.02 12.48
N ALA A 661 -30.25 38.20 13.54
CA ALA A 661 -31.44 37.43 13.87
C ALA A 661 -32.65 38.32 14.23
N ALA A 662 -32.44 39.34 15.06
CA ALA A 662 -33.49 40.31 15.39
C ALA A 662 -34.01 41.03 14.12
N ALA A 663 -33.11 41.47 13.25
CA ALA A 663 -33.49 42.09 11.97
C ALA A 663 -34.16 41.09 11.01
N ALA A 664 -33.79 39.82 11.04
CA ALA A 664 -34.44 38.77 10.26
C ALA A 664 -35.90 38.56 10.69
N MET A 665 -36.15 38.48 12.01
CA MET A 665 -37.50 38.38 12.56
C MET A 665 -38.41 39.51 12.06
N GLU A 666 -37.91 40.75 12.05
CA GLU A 666 -38.66 41.90 11.51
C GLU A 666 -38.96 41.76 10.02
N ARG A 667 -37.98 41.33 9.21
CA ARG A 667 -38.16 41.10 7.77
C ARG A 667 -39.17 39.99 7.49
N ASP A 668 -39.19 38.95 8.31
CA ASP A 668 -40.04 37.78 8.15
C ASP A 668 -41.46 37.99 8.72
N GLY A 669 -41.74 39.19 9.23
CA GLY A 669 -43.06 39.58 9.73
C GLY A 669 -43.40 39.01 11.11
N LEU A 670 -42.39 38.60 11.89
CA LEU A 670 -42.53 38.21 13.29
C LEU A 670 -42.52 39.46 14.18
N ASP A 671 -43.02 39.32 15.41
CA ASP A 671 -43.01 40.43 16.37
C ASP A 671 -41.56 40.86 16.68
N PRO A 672 -41.21 42.15 16.51
CA PRO A 672 -39.85 42.64 16.72
C PRO A 672 -39.43 42.53 18.19
N LEU A 673 -38.17 42.19 18.43
CA LEU A 673 -37.57 42.40 19.75
C LEU A 673 -37.42 43.91 19.99
N ASP A 674 -38.00 44.41 21.08
CA ASP A 674 -37.95 45.83 21.38
C ASP A 674 -36.49 46.31 21.62
N ALA A 675 -36.26 47.61 21.38
CA ALA A 675 -34.93 48.19 21.41
C ALA A 675 -34.25 48.11 22.78
N GLU A 676 -35.01 48.08 23.88
CA GLU A 676 -34.46 47.98 25.23
C GLU A 676 -33.99 46.55 25.51
N SER A 677 -34.83 45.55 25.19
CA SER A 677 -34.47 44.13 25.32
C SER A 677 -33.27 43.77 24.44
N LEU A 678 -33.23 44.25 23.19
CA LEU A 678 -32.09 44.05 22.30
C LEU A 678 -30.80 44.66 22.88
N LEU A 679 -30.87 45.90 23.38
CA LEU A 679 -29.72 46.57 23.99
C LEU A 679 -29.21 45.83 25.24
N ARG A 680 -30.11 45.35 26.10
CA ARG A 680 -29.76 44.56 27.29
C ARG A 680 -29.10 43.24 26.90
N LEU A 681 -29.64 42.53 25.92
CA LEU A 681 -29.05 41.29 25.41
C LEU A 681 -27.67 41.54 24.79
N GLU A 682 -27.53 42.54 23.91
CA GLU A 682 -26.23 42.96 23.35
C GLU A 682 -25.22 43.26 24.47
N HIS A 683 -25.65 43.95 25.53
CA HIS A 683 -24.80 44.28 26.67
C HIS A 683 -24.30 43.05 27.42
N ILE A 684 -25.15 42.02 27.62
CA ILE A 684 -24.74 40.75 28.22
C ILE A 684 -23.62 40.11 27.39
N ILE A 685 -23.81 39.98 26.07
CA ILE A 685 -22.81 39.35 25.18
C ILE A 685 -21.49 40.12 25.22
N ILE A 686 -21.49 41.45 25.15
CA ILE A 686 -20.23 42.21 25.11
C ILE A 686 -19.53 42.35 26.47
N SER A 687 -20.12 41.88 27.55
CA SER A 687 -19.58 42.09 28.90
C SER A 687 -19.38 40.83 29.74
N HIS A 688 -19.74 39.65 29.23
CA HIS A 688 -19.71 38.40 29.99
C HIS A 688 -18.30 37.95 30.42
N GLN A 689 -17.20 38.42 29.81
CA GLN A 689 -15.82 38.12 30.25
C GLN A 689 -15.18 39.26 31.08
N ARG A 690 -15.92 40.34 31.40
CA ARG A 690 -15.61 41.49 32.28
C ARG A 690 -14.34 42.33 32.04
N LEU A 691 -13.17 41.73 31.81
CA LEU A 691 -11.91 42.47 31.70
C LEU A 691 -11.57 42.79 30.23
N PRO A 692 -11.15 44.03 29.90
CA PRO A 692 -10.71 44.38 28.55
C PRO A 692 -9.55 43.50 28.05
N GLU A 693 -8.65 43.11 28.95
CA GLU A 693 -7.55 42.18 28.69
C GLU A 693 -8.02 40.75 28.38
N TRP A 694 -9.29 40.41 28.64
CA TRP A 694 -9.93 39.13 28.28
C TRP A 694 -10.86 39.28 27.07
N GLY A 695 -10.92 40.45 26.43
CA GLY A 695 -11.65 40.68 25.18
C GLY A 695 -13.02 41.35 25.33
N SER A 696 -13.54 41.55 26.55
CA SER A 696 -14.81 42.27 26.78
C SER A 696 -14.66 43.79 26.61
N PRO A 697 -15.39 44.44 25.68
CA PRO A 697 -15.30 45.88 25.50
C PRO A 697 -15.82 46.71 26.70
N LYS A 698 -16.69 46.13 27.53
CA LYS A 698 -17.34 46.79 28.67
C LYS A 698 -17.47 45.84 29.87
N PRO A 699 -17.49 46.37 31.11
CA PRO A 699 -17.85 45.57 32.28
C PRO A 699 -19.36 45.23 32.28
N PRO A 700 -19.81 44.23 33.06
CA PRO A 700 -21.22 43.98 33.27
C PRO A 700 -21.85 45.16 34.01
N MET A 701 -22.87 45.79 33.42
CA MET A 701 -23.50 47.04 33.90
C MET A 701 -25.01 46.89 34.14
N THR A 702 -25.55 45.69 33.99
CA THR A 702 -26.93 45.33 34.33
C THR A 702 -26.93 44.18 35.33
N LEU A 703 -28.04 43.98 36.04
CA LEU A 703 -28.18 42.86 36.99
C LEU A 703 -27.98 41.52 36.28
N GLU A 704 -28.54 41.39 35.09
CA GLU A 704 -28.48 40.17 34.28
C GLU A 704 -27.07 39.89 33.79
N ALA A 705 -26.38 40.91 33.24
CA ALA A 705 -25.02 40.77 32.75
C ALA A 705 -24.04 40.41 33.87
N LEU A 706 -24.26 40.92 35.09
CA LEU A 706 -23.46 40.57 36.26
C LEU A 706 -23.57 39.08 36.60
N ILE A 707 -24.79 38.53 36.57
CA ILE A 707 -25.05 37.13 36.86
C ILE A 707 -24.41 36.24 35.79
N VAL A 708 -24.64 36.53 34.51
CA VAL A 708 -24.07 35.74 33.40
C VAL A 708 -22.55 35.75 33.45
N HIS A 709 -21.93 36.90 33.69
CA HIS A 709 -20.48 37.01 33.81
C HIS A 709 -19.91 36.08 34.90
N TYR A 710 -20.49 36.10 36.10
CA TYR A 710 -19.96 35.28 37.19
C TYR A 710 -20.30 33.80 37.03
N ALA A 711 -21.40 33.45 36.37
CA ALA A 711 -21.72 32.07 36.04
C ALA A 711 -20.69 31.49 35.05
N ASP A 712 -20.35 32.25 34.00
CA ASP A 712 -19.33 31.90 33.01
C ASP A 712 -17.93 31.75 33.63
N ASP A 713 -17.47 32.79 34.35
CA ASP A 713 -16.14 32.80 34.99
C ASP A 713 -15.96 31.65 36.01
N THR A 714 -17.04 31.32 36.73
CA THR A 714 -17.02 30.21 37.69
C THR A 714 -16.91 28.86 36.99
N ASP A 715 -17.72 28.61 35.96
CA ASP A 715 -17.71 27.35 35.20
C ASP A 715 -16.33 27.11 34.56
N ALA A 716 -15.79 28.13 33.89
CA ALA A 716 -14.48 28.06 33.25
C ALA A 716 -13.36 27.74 34.26
N LYS A 717 -13.29 28.44 35.39
CA LYS A 717 -12.26 28.21 36.41
C LYS A 717 -12.41 26.85 37.09
N PHE A 718 -13.64 26.41 37.35
CA PHE A 718 -13.88 25.13 37.99
C PHE A 718 -13.44 23.98 37.06
N GLN A 719 -13.79 24.05 35.78
CA GLN A 719 -13.33 23.07 34.78
C GLN A 719 -11.79 23.03 34.71
N MET A 720 -11.13 24.20 34.67
CA MET A 720 -9.67 24.27 34.65
C MET A 720 -9.05 23.59 35.89
N MET A 721 -9.63 23.79 37.08
CA MET A 721 -9.17 23.11 38.30
C MET A 721 -9.33 21.60 38.20
N MET A 722 -10.46 21.10 37.69
CA MET A 722 -10.70 19.68 37.51
C MET A 722 -9.73 19.05 36.51
N THR A 723 -9.42 19.73 35.40
CA THR A 723 -8.40 19.31 34.44
C THR A 723 -7.02 19.24 35.09
N ILE A 724 -6.61 20.27 35.84
CA ILE A 724 -5.32 20.28 36.55
C ILE A 724 -5.23 19.12 37.55
N LEU A 725 -6.30 18.84 38.27
CA LEU A 725 -6.34 17.72 39.23
C LEU A 725 -6.23 16.36 38.55
N ALA A 726 -6.89 16.18 37.40
CA ALA A 726 -6.83 14.96 36.61
C ALA A 726 -5.42 14.70 36.05
N GLU A 727 -4.69 15.75 35.67
CA GLU A 727 -3.33 15.65 35.13
C GLU A 727 -2.25 15.53 36.23
N THR A 728 -2.58 15.80 37.48
CA THR A 728 -1.63 15.73 38.60
C THR A 728 -1.39 14.28 39.00
N ASN A 729 -0.12 13.91 39.24
CA ASN A 729 0.26 12.57 39.71
C ASN A 729 -0.52 12.19 40.98
N ALA A 730 -1.02 10.95 41.06
CA ALA A 730 -1.78 10.42 42.18
C ALA A 730 -1.04 10.54 43.52
N ASP A 731 0.29 10.44 43.51
CA ASP A 731 1.12 10.51 44.72
C ASP A 731 1.48 11.94 45.13
N ALA A 732 1.09 12.95 44.34
CA ALA A 732 1.41 14.35 44.60
C ALA A 732 0.24 15.06 45.30
N ALA A 733 0.51 15.64 46.48
CA ALA A 733 -0.48 16.44 47.23
C ALA A 733 -0.85 17.76 46.53
N LEU A 734 0.08 18.35 45.78
CA LEU A 734 -0.09 19.63 45.08
C LEU A 734 0.28 19.49 43.60
N SER A 735 -0.49 20.15 42.73
CA SER A 735 -0.16 20.28 41.32
C SER A 735 1.03 21.24 41.07
N SER A 736 1.58 21.19 39.87
CA SER A 736 2.59 22.13 39.39
C SER A 736 2.00 23.53 39.22
N ARG A 737 2.76 24.59 39.52
CA ARG A 737 2.38 26.00 39.22
C ARG A 737 2.38 26.32 37.72
N ARG A 738 2.98 25.47 36.89
CA ARG A 738 3.00 25.64 35.43
C ARG A 738 1.69 25.10 34.84
N ASN A 739 0.59 25.79 35.12
CA ASN A 739 -0.73 25.49 34.59
C ASN A 739 -1.45 26.80 34.21
N VAL A 740 -2.63 26.67 33.59
CA VAL A 740 -3.42 27.81 33.08
C VAL A 740 -3.87 28.79 34.16
N LEU A 741 -4.01 28.35 35.41
CA LEU A 741 -4.37 29.20 36.55
C LEU A 741 -3.14 29.83 37.25
N GLY A 742 -1.91 29.40 36.92
CA GLY A 742 -0.68 29.89 37.52
C GLY A 742 -0.51 29.59 39.02
N GLN A 743 -1.38 28.75 39.60
CA GLN A 743 -1.39 28.41 41.02
C GLN A 743 -1.41 26.89 41.25
N GLN A 744 -0.93 26.43 42.41
CA GLN A 744 -1.01 25.01 42.74
C GLN A 744 -2.44 24.66 43.17
N VAL A 745 -2.92 23.51 42.69
CA VAL A 745 -4.21 22.95 43.10
C VAL A 745 -3.94 21.79 44.04
N TYR A 746 -4.62 21.78 45.18
CA TYR A 746 -4.48 20.76 46.21
C TYR A 746 -5.39 19.58 45.92
N ARG A 747 -4.84 18.36 45.90
CA ARG A 747 -5.56 17.11 45.57
C ARG A 747 -6.29 16.50 46.76
N GLY A 748 -5.90 16.86 47.98
CA GLY A 748 -6.31 16.15 49.19
C GLY A 748 -5.43 14.92 49.47
N GLY A 749 -5.21 14.66 50.75
CA GLY A 749 -4.25 13.71 51.32
C GLY A 749 -3.95 14.15 52.76
N GLU A 750 -3.43 13.27 53.63
CA GLU A 750 -3.02 13.67 54.99
C GLU A 750 -1.95 14.77 55.01
#